data_AF-A0A167YDJ8-F1
#
_entry.id   AF-A0A167YDJ8-F1
#
_cell.length_a   1.000
_cell.length_b   1.000
_cell.length_c   1.000
_cell.angle_alpha   90.00
_cell.angle_beta   90.00
_cell.angle_gamma   90.00
#
_symmetry.space_group_name_H-M   'P 1'
#
loop_
_entity.id
_entity.type
_entity.pdbx_description
1 polymer ?
#
loop_
_entity_poly.entity_id
_entity_poly.type
_entity_poly.pdbx_seq_one_letter_code
_entity_poly.pdbx_strand_id
1 'polypeptide(L)'
;MRWKHDNAPEGGTEMHCPGWEQVQDTLLSWATKSWTTATGAIKHWEGPRDVYFAEDLTMSLSARKIQYLQKTYATTAIACVYSIAESSEEALRSLYQICLATRNRLDETDLPPTIERIMSDMSLLPVVKTTLSVDPKMPAFMRHDLLKVSNPLTSAAPDGIELVTALTISAYLCTSLGVPWSVRRAGDLFFIGDEREQKGELGKLLRAIANQEPRGDDGYWKRSRDAILWLSDWGHRNSSRGLLSHRCGPLSMVSKEHIEAEFLKTLLSKSRYSLSRQIYENLTEPLAQVKLQDAVYQSALNAFDNASNLNRTRGGLKKCDEIIHSLPTVLERSSQPVKRVEALLKASHALSDYRLVLKQGEPFCPVVLRVHSDPIMIIEKVLSQNPKAYTRIQEFLEMGTNIVHASLTSRGLAMGVVAVSSEIEQRLFVAEKRIVAMCIEAALNEDDFETAYSYVVSRLSRGKAAASTDAVAISDTWSWAAALKAGQYIRTERSQQPTHLGTASGNPEIRHLEQRIECLATAICAAPPAELHQILKSFRRCEEQLDSAIREEAANETLWDTAGELGALPGNFDVPEQRPTQPPRNATASTVARQVEEAPMSLFDLSRATARIAQRNITTMSSLQGIPATASSATASQEQLEIRTRKRDQLREAATGTLVSGVGWLIGANVSGGSE
;
A
#
# COMPACT_ATOMS: atom_id res chain seq x y z
N MET A 1 -66.19 -30.41 -23.94
CA MET A 1 -65.73 -29.02 -24.15
C MET A 1 -66.76 -28.25 -24.98
N ARG A 2 -67.31 -27.14 -24.49
CA ARG A 2 -68.21 -26.26 -25.27
C ARG A 2 -67.38 -25.10 -25.85
N TRP A 3 -67.49 -24.87 -27.16
CA TRP A 3 -66.78 -23.80 -27.87
C TRP A 3 -67.70 -22.59 -28.05
N LYS A 4 -67.21 -21.39 -27.76
CA LYS A 4 -67.89 -20.14 -28.10
C LYS A 4 -67.20 -19.54 -29.33
N HIS A 5 -68.00 -19.07 -30.28
CA HIS A 5 -67.54 -18.25 -31.39
C HIS A 5 -68.10 -16.85 -31.15
N ASP A 6 -67.24 -15.89 -30.85
CA ASP A 6 -67.66 -14.48 -30.84
C ASP A 6 -67.68 -13.98 -32.29
N ASN A 7 -68.87 -13.60 -32.74
CA ASN A 7 -69.07 -12.92 -34.02
C ASN A 7 -68.59 -11.46 -33.89
N ALA A 8 -67.28 -11.24 -33.98
CA ALA A 8 -66.73 -9.90 -34.19
C ALA A 8 -66.83 -9.55 -35.69
N PRO A 9 -67.28 -8.34 -36.08
CA PRO A 9 -67.26 -7.93 -37.47
C PRO A 9 -65.82 -7.61 -37.87
N GLU A 10 -65.39 -8.22 -38.98
CA GLU A 10 -64.13 -8.00 -39.69
C GLU A 10 -62.84 -8.46 -38.96
N GLY A 11 -62.38 -9.66 -39.34
CA GLY A 11 -60.94 -9.96 -39.33
C GLY A 11 -60.37 -10.77 -38.17
N GLY A 12 -61.14 -11.65 -37.52
CA GLY A 12 -60.56 -12.68 -36.64
C GLY A 12 -61.54 -13.23 -35.61
N THR A 13 -62.12 -14.41 -35.86
CA THR A 13 -62.86 -15.14 -34.82
C THR A 13 -61.92 -15.61 -33.72
N GLU A 14 -61.95 -14.96 -32.56
CA GLU A 14 -61.32 -15.43 -31.33
C GLU A 14 -61.97 -16.77 -30.94
N MET A 15 -61.19 -17.86 -30.92
CA MET A 15 -61.67 -19.18 -30.50
C MET A 15 -61.58 -19.28 -28.98
N HIS A 16 -62.70 -19.51 -28.31
CA HIS A 16 -62.77 -19.56 -26.85
C HIS A 16 -63.38 -20.88 -26.39
N CYS A 17 -62.75 -21.52 -25.40
CA CYS A 17 -63.22 -22.77 -24.83
C CYS A 17 -63.14 -22.69 -23.30
N PRO A 18 -64.22 -22.25 -22.61
CA PRO A 18 -64.20 -22.00 -21.16
C PRO A 18 -63.78 -23.22 -20.32
N GLY A 19 -64.17 -24.42 -20.76
CA GLY A 19 -63.78 -25.65 -20.07
C GLY A 19 -62.30 -25.99 -20.24
N TRP A 20 -61.67 -25.56 -21.35
CA TRP A 20 -60.24 -25.70 -21.56
C TRP A 20 -59.46 -24.67 -20.74
N GLU A 21 -59.91 -23.43 -20.71
CA GLU A 21 -59.29 -22.38 -19.88
C GLU A 21 -59.28 -22.74 -18.40
N GLN A 22 -60.37 -23.33 -17.89
CA GLN A 22 -60.39 -23.84 -16.51
C GLN A 22 -59.32 -24.91 -16.26
N VAL A 23 -59.02 -25.77 -17.25
CA VAL A 23 -57.91 -26.74 -17.16
C VAL A 23 -56.57 -26.02 -17.14
N GLN A 24 -56.38 -24.99 -17.96
CA GLN A 24 -55.16 -24.18 -17.98
C GLN A 24 -54.93 -23.49 -16.63
N ASP A 25 -55.96 -22.86 -16.06
CA ASP A 25 -55.91 -22.23 -14.74
C ASP A 25 -55.61 -23.24 -13.63
N THR A 26 -56.19 -24.45 -13.73
CA THR A 26 -55.96 -25.52 -12.75
C THR A 26 -54.50 -25.98 -12.78
N LEU A 27 -53.93 -26.21 -13.97
CA LEU A 27 -52.52 -26.56 -14.14
C LEU A 27 -51.59 -25.46 -13.59
N LEU A 28 -51.90 -24.20 -13.89
CA LEU A 28 -51.14 -23.05 -13.38
C LEU A 28 -51.22 -22.95 -11.85
N SER A 29 -52.40 -23.17 -11.27
CA SER A 29 -52.60 -23.24 -9.81
C SER A 29 -51.76 -24.37 -9.19
N TRP A 30 -51.66 -25.53 -9.83
CA TRP A 30 -50.78 -26.60 -9.35
C TRP A 30 -49.32 -26.17 -9.37
N ALA A 31 -48.86 -25.47 -10.41
CA ALA A 31 -47.48 -24.99 -10.51
C ALA A 31 -47.11 -24.03 -9.37
N THR A 32 -48.05 -23.21 -8.92
CA THR A 32 -47.83 -22.31 -7.76
C THR A 32 -47.80 -23.02 -6.41
N LYS A 33 -48.43 -24.20 -6.29
CA LYS A 33 -48.54 -24.95 -5.02
C LYS A 33 -47.49 -26.06 -4.89
N SER A 34 -47.21 -26.77 -5.98
CA SER A 34 -46.35 -27.94 -6.02
C SER A 34 -45.74 -28.12 -7.41
N TRP A 35 -44.44 -27.88 -7.52
CA TRP A 35 -43.71 -28.06 -8.77
C TRP A 35 -43.70 -29.54 -9.22
N THR A 36 -43.69 -30.51 -8.29
CA THR A 36 -43.71 -31.94 -8.61
C THR A 36 -45.03 -32.35 -9.27
N THR A 37 -46.15 -31.84 -8.76
CA THR A 37 -47.48 -32.11 -9.31
C THR A 37 -47.64 -31.50 -10.70
N ALA A 38 -47.22 -30.25 -10.88
CA ALA A 38 -47.31 -29.57 -12.18
C ALA A 38 -46.39 -30.20 -13.23
N THR A 39 -45.13 -30.47 -12.86
CA THR A 39 -44.16 -31.10 -13.78
C THR A 39 -44.54 -32.54 -14.10
N GLY A 40 -45.06 -33.29 -13.11
CA GLY A 40 -45.62 -34.62 -13.32
C GLY A 40 -46.78 -34.60 -14.30
N ALA A 41 -47.74 -33.69 -14.12
CA ALA A 41 -48.89 -33.55 -15.02
C ALA A 41 -48.46 -33.26 -16.47
N ILE A 42 -47.55 -32.30 -16.68
CA ILE A 42 -47.12 -31.88 -18.03
C ILE A 42 -46.25 -32.94 -18.73
N LYS A 43 -45.48 -33.72 -17.96
CA LYS A 43 -44.64 -34.81 -18.48
C LYS A 43 -45.47 -36.02 -18.92
N HIS A 44 -46.46 -36.42 -18.13
CA HIS A 44 -47.25 -37.63 -18.40
C HIS A 44 -48.47 -37.38 -19.30
N TRP A 45 -48.86 -36.12 -19.50
CA TRP A 45 -49.94 -35.77 -20.40
C TRP A 45 -49.39 -35.14 -21.68
N GLU A 46 -49.56 -35.80 -22.83
CA GLU A 46 -49.16 -35.26 -24.14
C GLU A 46 -50.12 -34.17 -24.65
N GLY A 47 -51.05 -33.75 -23.79
CA GLY A 47 -51.97 -32.66 -24.01
C GLY A 47 -53.27 -33.14 -24.68
N PRO A 48 -53.96 -32.26 -25.42
CA PRO A 48 -55.30 -32.53 -25.95
C PRO A 48 -55.41 -33.74 -26.89
N ARG A 49 -54.30 -34.19 -27.48
CA ARG A 49 -54.25 -35.36 -28.38
C ARG A 49 -54.21 -36.70 -27.63
N ASP A 50 -53.87 -36.67 -26.35
CA ASP A 50 -53.69 -37.83 -25.46
C ASP A 50 -54.97 -38.25 -24.74
N VAL A 51 -56.11 -37.60 -25.05
CA VAL A 51 -57.38 -37.88 -24.39
C VAL A 51 -58.08 -39.02 -25.11
N TYR A 52 -58.02 -40.22 -24.51
CA TYR A 52 -58.72 -41.40 -25.00
C TYR A 52 -60.21 -41.35 -24.62
N PHE A 53 -61.06 -41.16 -25.62
CA PHE A 53 -62.52 -41.13 -25.45
C PHE A 53 -63.15 -42.51 -25.73
N ALA A 54 -62.71 -43.58 -25.06
CA ALA A 54 -63.23 -44.95 -25.24
C ALA A 54 -63.21 -45.48 -26.70
N GLU A 55 -63.47 -46.78 -26.88
CA GLU A 55 -63.69 -47.36 -28.20
C GLU A 55 -65.00 -46.76 -28.76
N ASP A 56 -64.97 -46.18 -29.97
CA ASP A 56 -66.09 -45.62 -30.75
C ASP A 56 -66.50 -44.15 -30.58
N LEU A 57 -65.88 -43.36 -29.70
CA LEU A 57 -66.15 -41.92 -29.56
C LEU A 57 -64.95 -41.07 -30.03
N THR A 58 -64.70 -41.00 -31.33
CA THR A 58 -63.73 -40.03 -31.86
C THR A 58 -64.37 -38.64 -31.92
N MET A 59 -63.99 -37.73 -31.00
CA MET A 59 -64.28 -36.31 -31.19
C MET A 59 -63.50 -35.81 -32.40
N SER A 60 -64.15 -35.69 -33.56
CA SER A 60 -63.58 -35.08 -34.77
C SER A 60 -63.46 -33.57 -34.60
N LEU A 61 -62.45 -33.13 -33.84
CA LEU A 61 -62.08 -31.72 -33.74
C LEU A 61 -61.50 -31.25 -35.08
N SER A 62 -61.89 -30.05 -35.52
CA SER A 62 -61.30 -29.45 -36.72
C SER A 62 -59.82 -29.13 -36.48
N ALA A 63 -59.01 -29.13 -37.56
CA ALA A 63 -57.58 -28.85 -37.48
C ALA A 63 -57.25 -27.54 -36.75
N ARG A 64 -58.07 -26.49 -36.95
CA ARG A 64 -57.92 -25.19 -36.25
C ARG A 64 -58.14 -25.30 -34.74
N LYS A 65 -59.11 -26.12 -34.30
CA LYS A 65 -59.38 -26.35 -32.87
C LYS A 65 -58.26 -27.15 -32.22
N ILE A 66 -57.74 -28.16 -32.90
CA ILE A 66 -56.59 -28.95 -32.43
C ILE A 66 -55.35 -28.03 -32.30
N GLN A 67 -55.07 -27.21 -33.31
CA GLN A 67 -53.96 -26.26 -33.28
C GLN A 67 -54.10 -25.24 -32.14
N TYR A 68 -55.31 -24.71 -31.91
CA TYR A 68 -55.60 -23.82 -30.77
C TYR A 68 -55.28 -24.51 -29.44
N LEU A 69 -55.78 -25.73 -29.22
CA LEU A 69 -55.56 -26.47 -27.97
C LEU A 69 -54.08 -26.81 -27.76
N GLN A 70 -53.35 -27.17 -28.83
CA GLN A 70 -51.90 -27.42 -28.74
C GLN A 70 -51.11 -26.15 -28.40
N LYS A 71 -51.42 -25.03 -29.07
CA LYS A 71 -50.75 -23.75 -28.84
C LYS A 71 -50.97 -23.25 -27.41
N THR A 72 -52.21 -23.32 -26.94
CA THR A 72 -52.58 -22.89 -25.58
C THR A 72 -52.09 -23.87 -24.51
N TYR A 73 -51.98 -25.17 -24.80
CA TYR A 73 -51.29 -26.13 -23.93
C TYR A 73 -49.80 -25.80 -23.77
N ALA A 74 -49.10 -25.51 -24.88
CA ALA A 74 -47.71 -25.08 -24.84
C ALA A 74 -47.54 -23.78 -24.04
N THR A 75 -48.40 -22.79 -24.26
CA THR A 75 -48.45 -21.56 -23.46
C THR A 75 -48.65 -21.84 -21.97
N THR A 76 -49.53 -22.78 -21.62
CA THR A 76 -49.76 -23.18 -20.23
C THR A 76 -48.53 -23.86 -19.62
N ALA A 77 -47.85 -24.73 -20.38
CA ALA A 77 -46.63 -25.39 -19.94
C ALA A 77 -45.53 -24.36 -19.63
N ILE A 78 -45.32 -23.38 -20.52
CA ILE A 78 -44.35 -22.28 -20.32
C ILE A 78 -44.77 -21.39 -19.14
N ALA A 79 -46.07 -21.07 -19.01
CA ALA A 79 -46.60 -20.31 -17.88
C ALA A 79 -46.33 -21.01 -16.53
N CYS A 80 -46.45 -22.34 -16.48
CA CYS A 80 -46.09 -23.13 -15.31
C CYS A 80 -44.60 -23.00 -14.96
N VAL A 81 -43.71 -22.98 -15.96
CA VAL A 81 -42.26 -22.78 -15.75
C VAL A 81 -41.97 -21.42 -15.10
N TYR A 82 -42.59 -20.33 -15.56
CA TYR A 82 -42.45 -19.01 -14.94
C TYR A 82 -43.10 -18.89 -13.55
N SER A 83 -44.10 -19.74 -13.26
CA SER A 83 -44.86 -19.71 -12.01
C SER A 83 -44.15 -20.40 -10.85
N ILE A 84 -43.35 -21.43 -11.14
CA ILE A 84 -42.62 -22.20 -10.13
C ILE A 84 -41.51 -21.34 -9.51
N ALA A 85 -41.59 -21.14 -8.19
CA ALA A 85 -40.61 -20.36 -7.44
C ALA A 85 -39.44 -21.21 -6.90
N GLU A 86 -39.55 -22.53 -6.95
CA GLU A 86 -38.55 -23.46 -6.46
C GLU A 86 -37.24 -23.35 -7.25
N SER A 87 -36.11 -23.29 -6.53
CA SER A 87 -34.77 -23.11 -7.09
C SER A 87 -33.85 -24.30 -6.80
N SER A 88 -34.41 -25.49 -6.55
CA SER A 88 -33.61 -26.71 -6.38
C SER A 88 -33.16 -27.26 -7.74
N GLU A 89 -32.02 -27.95 -7.77
CA GLU A 89 -31.50 -28.53 -9.02
C GLU A 89 -32.48 -29.54 -9.65
N GLU A 90 -33.19 -30.31 -8.82
CA GLU A 90 -34.21 -31.28 -9.27
C GLU A 90 -35.42 -30.61 -9.91
N ALA A 91 -35.89 -29.50 -9.32
CA ALA A 91 -36.97 -28.71 -9.89
C ALA A 91 -36.55 -28.09 -11.22
N LEU A 92 -35.39 -27.44 -11.27
CA LEU A 92 -34.87 -26.78 -12.47
C LEU A 92 -34.58 -27.78 -13.60
N ARG A 93 -34.06 -28.97 -13.28
CA ARG A 93 -33.91 -30.07 -14.24
C ARG A 93 -35.28 -30.48 -14.81
N SER A 94 -36.29 -30.61 -13.95
CA SER A 94 -37.64 -30.95 -14.40
C SER A 94 -38.30 -29.87 -15.24
N LEU A 95 -38.04 -28.58 -14.93
CA LEU A 95 -38.50 -27.45 -15.74
C LEU A 95 -37.83 -27.42 -17.11
N TYR A 96 -36.52 -27.70 -17.18
CA TYR A 96 -35.81 -27.79 -18.46
C TYR A 96 -36.41 -28.88 -19.35
N GLN A 97 -36.74 -30.05 -18.78
CA GLN A 97 -37.42 -31.13 -19.52
C GLN A 97 -38.81 -30.72 -20.05
N ILE A 98 -39.54 -29.86 -19.32
CA ILE A 98 -40.81 -29.29 -19.83
C ILE A 98 -40.56 -28.41 -21.04
N CYS A 99 -39.53 -27.57 -21.02
CA CYS A 99 -39.17 -26.73 -22.17
C CYS A 99 -38.83 -27.59 -23.40
N LEU A 100 -38.03 -28.65 -23.22
CA LEU A 100 -37.70 -29.60 -24.31
C LEU A 100 -38.93 -30.33 -24.84
N ALA A 101 -39.78 -30.85 -23.95
CA ALA A 101 -41.00 -31.54 -24.35
C ALA A 101 -41.97 -30.60 -25.11
N THR A 102 -42.08 -29.35 -24.67
CA THR A 102 -42.91 -28.33 -25.31
C THR A 102 -42.37 -27.97 -26.70
N ARG A 103 -41.05 -27.82 -26.83
CA ARG A 103 -40.36 -27.59 -28.11
C ARG A 103 -40.59 -28.75 -29.10
N ASN A 104 -40.38 -29.98 -28.65
CA ASN A 104 -40.59 -31.18 -29.47
C ASN A 104 -42.04 -31.29 -29.97
N ARG A 105 -43.03 -30.93 -29.14
CA ARG A 105 -44.46 -30.96 -29.49
C ARG A 105 -44.87 -29.90 -30.52
N LEU A 106 -44.04 -28.88 -30.73
CA LEU A 106 -44.25 -27.82 -31.73
C LEU A 106 -43.44 -28.05 -33.02
N ASP A 107 -42.93 -29.28 -33.22
CA ASP A 107 -42.19 -29.75 -34.40
C ASP A 107 -40.91 -28.94 -34.71
N GLU A 108 -40.21 -28.45 -33.68
CA GLU A 108 -38.85 -27.90 -33.85
C GLU A 108 -37.80 -29.03 -33.86
N THR A 109 -37.13 -29.20 -35.01
CA THR A 109 -36.32 -30.39 -35.36
C THR A 109 -35.03 -30.57 -34.56
N ASP A 110 -34.50 -29.49 -33.96
CA ASP A 110 -33.24 -29.51 -33.21
C ASP A 110 -33.51 -29.43 -31.70
N LEU A 111 -33.42 -30.57 -31.01
CA LEU A 111 -33.46 -30.63 -29.55
C LEU A 111 -32.07 -30.31 -28.96
N PRO A 112 -31.96 -29.33 -28.05
CA PRO A 112 -30.70 -29.07 -27.37
C PRO A 112 -30.30 -30.21 -26.42
N PRO A 113 -29.00 -30.33 -26.07
CA PRO A 113 -28.50 -31.39 -25.20
C PRO A 113 -29.14 -31.37 -23.80
N THR A 114 -29.11 -32.52 -23.11
CA THR A 114 -29.58 -32.60 -21.73
C THR A 114 -28.72 -31.76 -20.79
N ILE A 115 -29.29 -31.32 -19.68
CA ILE A 115 -28.59 -30.43 -18.74
C ILE A 115 -27.36 -31.10 -18.12
N GLU A 116 -27.39 -32.42 -17.91
CA GLU A 116 -26.26 -33.21 -17.41
C GLU A 116 -25.09 -33.21 -18.39
N ARG A 117 -25.40 -33.28 -19.69
CA ARG A 117 -24.40 -33.24 -20.76
C ARG A 117 -23.76 -31.85 -20.84
N ILE A 118 -24.57 -30.79 -20.71
CA ILE A 118 -24.09 -29.40 -20.66
C ILE A 118 -23.17 -29.19 -19.43
N MET A 119 -23.51 -29.75 -18.26
CA MET A 119 -22.68 -29.61 -17.06
C MET A 119 -21.35 -30.36 -17.17
N SER A 120 -21.33 -31.45 -17.94
CA SER A 120 -20.11 -32.23 -18.21
C SER A 120 -19.20 -31.52 -19.21
N ASP A 121 -19.79 -30.84 -20.19
CA ASP A 121 -19.08 -30.12 -21.24
C ASP A 121 -19.72 -28.75 -21.51
N MET A 122 -19.13 -27.71 -20.92
CA MET A 122 -19.60 -26.33 -21.05
C MET A 122 -19.51 -25.79 -22.49
N SER A 123 -18.80 -26.45 -23.40
CA SER A 123 -18.81 -26.08 -24.82
C SER A 123 -20.17 -26.34 -25.50
N LEU A 124 -21.04 -27.14 -24.86
CA LEU A 124 -22.38 -27.47 -25.34
C LEU A 124 -23.44 -26.43 -24.93
N LEU A 125 -23.06 -25.36 -24.24
CA LEU A 125 -23.97 -24.27 -23.90
C LEU A 125 -24.53 -23.62 -25.18
N PRO A 126 -25.86 -23.42 -25.30
CA PRO A 126 -26.46 -22.91 -26.51
C PRO A 126 -26.17 -21.42 -26.71
N VAL A 127 -26.14 -20.98 -27.97
CA VAL A 127 -26.13 -19.56 -28.34
C VAL A 127 -27.59 -19.10 -28.49
N VAL A 128 -28.03 -18.17 -27.64
CA VAL A 128 -29.45 -17.81 -27.50
C VAL A 128 -29.85 -16.66 -28.42
N LYS A 129 -30.65 -16.92 -29.47
CA LYS A 129 -31.04 -15.96 -30.50
C LYS A 129 -32.42 -15.35 -30.22
N THR A 130 -32.58 -14.68 -29.09
CA THR A 130 -33.87 -14.04 -28.77
C THR A 130 -33.98 -12.66 -29.43
N THR A 131 -35.07 -12.41 -30.18
CA THR A 131 -35.37 -11.09 -30.78
C THR A 131 -36.29 -10.22 -29.92
N LEU A 132 -36.78 -10.75 -28.79
CA LEU A 132 -37.65 -10.04 -27.86
C LEU A 132 -36.95 -8.80 -27.28
N SER A 133 -37.48 -7.63 -27.61
CA SER A 133 -37.01 -6.36 -27.08
C SER A 133 -37.29 -6.26 -25.58
N VAL A 134 -36.34 -5.73 -24.81
CA VAL A 134 -36.48 -5.50 -23.36
C VAL A 134 -37.43 -4.31 -23.13
N ASP A 135 -38.73 -4.57 -23.17
CA ASP A 135 -39.77 -3.60 -22.79
C ASP A 135 -39.91 -3.57 -21.25
N PRO A 136 -40.03 -2.40 -20.61
CA PRO A 136 -40.31 -2.29 -19.17
C PRO A 136 -41.56 -3.07 -18.69
N LYS A 137 -42.45 -3.50 -19.59
CA LYS A 137 -43.61 -4.37 -19.27
C LYS A 137 -43.25 -5.84 -19.10
N MET A 138 -42.09 -6.30 -19.58
CA MET A 138 -41.70 -7.73 -19.54
C MET A 138 -41.64 -8.31 -18.11
N PRO A 139 -41.10 -7.61 -17.09
CA PRO A 139 -41.16 -8.10 -15.70
C PRO A 139 -42.59 -8.28 -15.18
N ALA A 140 -43.54 -7.45 -15.63
CA ALA A 140 -44.94 -7.58 -15.25
C ALA A 140 -45.59 -8.80 -15.91
N PHE A 141 -45.29 -9.04 -17.20
CA PHE A 141 -45.76 -10.22 -17.93
C PHE A 141 -45.24 -11.56 -17.39
N MET A 142 -44.11 -11.57 -16.66
CA MET A 142 -43.64 -12.77 -15.95
C MET A 142 -44.45 -13.12 -14.70
N ARG A 143 -45.20 -12.15 -14.16
CA ARG A 143 -45.95 -12.28 -12.90
C ARG A 143 -47.46 -12.33 -13.12
N HIS A 144 -47.92 -11.66 -14.17
CA HIS A 144 -49.33 -11.47 -14.48
C HIS A 144 -49.59 -11.86 -15.93
N ASP A 145 -50.84 -12.18 -16.24
CA ASP A 145 -51.29 -12.42 -17.61
C ASP A 145 -50.52 -13.54 -18.34
N LEU A 146 -50.04 -14.54 -17.60
CA LEU A 146 -49.25 -15.66 -18.15
C LEU A 146 -50.01 -16.50 -19.19
N LEU A 147 -51.34 -16.55 -19.12
CA LEU A 147 -52.18 -17.31 -20.06
C LEU A 147 -52.76 -16.44 -21.19
N LYS A 148 -52.56 -15.11 -21.15
CA LYS A 148 -53.11 -14.22 -22.18
C LYS A 148 -52.29 -14.32 -23.47
N VAL A 149 -52.98 -14.33 -24.60
CA VAL A 149 -52.36 -14.36 -25.94
C VAL A 149 -51.47 -13.13 -26.20
N SER A 150 -51.75 -12.02 -25.51
CA SER A 150 -50.96 -10.79 -25.57
C SER A 150 -49.59 -10.88 -24.88
N ASN A 151 -49.32 -11.93 -24.11
CA ASN A 151 -48.07 -12.10 -23.39
C ASN A 151 -47.00 -12.72 -24.33
N PRO A 152 -45.94 -11.98 -24.69
CA PRO A 152 -44.92 -12.50 -25.59
C PRO A 152 -44.06 -13.59 -24.96
N LEU A 153 -43.95 -13.63 -23.62
CA LEU A 153 -43.06 -14.54 -22.89
C LEU A 153 -43.59 -15.97 -22.82
N THR A 154 -44.91 -16.13 -22.78
CA THR A 154 -45.59 -17.44 -22.75
C THR A 154 -46.18 -17.81 -24.10
N SER A 155 -46.00 -16.97 -25.11
CA SER A 155 -46.41 -17.30 -26.47
C SER A 155 -45.71 -18.58 -26.93
N ALA A 156 -46.44 -19.47 -27.60
CA ALA A 156 -45.88 -20.69 -28.21
C ALA A 156 -45.03 -20.39 -29.46
N ALA A 157 -44.40 -19.22 -29.52
CA ALA A 157 -43.46 -18.83 -30.55
C ALA A 157 -42.06 -19.38 -30.20
N PRO A 158 -41.21 -19.66 -31.20
CA PRO A 158 -39.85 -20.17 -30.99
C PRO A 158 -39.05 -19.29 -30.02
N ASP A 159 -39.13 -17.97 -30.17
CA ASP A 159 -38.43 -16.99 -29.33
C ASP A 159 -38.80 -17.07 -27.84
N GLY A 160 -40.07 -17.31 -27.52
CA GLY A 160 -40.53 -17.44 -26.13
C GLY A 160 -40.02 -18.73 -25.48
N ILE A 161 -40.03 -19.82 -26.24
CA ILE A 161 -39.50 -21.13 -25.81
C ILE A 161 -37.99 -21.07 -25.63
N GLU A 162 -37.27 -20.43 -26.56
CA GLU A 162 -35.83 -20.26 -26.48
C GLU A 162 -35.44 -19.41 -25.26
N LEU A 163 -36.16 -18.30 -25.03
CA LEU A 163 -35.95 -17.44 -23.87
C LEU A 163 -36.18 -18.18 -22.55
N VAL A 164 -37.32 -18.85 -22.37
CA VAL A 164 -37.60 -19.56 -21.10
C VAL A 164 -36.60 -20.71 -20.89
N THR A 165 -36.14 -21.35 -21.96
CA THR A 165 -35.08 -22.37 -21.91
C THR A 165 -33.77 -21.75 -21.43
N ALA A 166 -33.35 -20.61 -22.00
CA ALA A 166 -32.15 -19.89 -21.59
C ALA A 166 -32.20 -19.42 -20.12
N LEU A 167 -33.36 -18.91 -19.67
CA LEU A 167 -33.57 -18.52 -18.28
C LEU A 167 -33.52 -19.73 -17.33
N THR A 168 -34.04 -20.87 -17.76
CA THR A 168 -33.98 -22.11 -16.98
C THR A 168 -32.55 -22.64 -16.86
N ILE A 169 -31.77 -22.63 -17.94
CA ILE A 169 -30.34 -22.96 -17.92
C ILE A 169 -29.59 -21.99 -16.99
N SER A 170 -29.88 -20.69 -17.10
CA SER A 170 -29.25 -19.65 -16.27
C SER A 170 -29.51 -19.89 -14.78
N ALA A 171 -30.77 -20.18 -14.42
CA ALA A 171 -31.17 -20.50 -13.06
C ALA A 171 -30.49 -21.77 -12.53
N TYR A 172 -30.41 -22.81 -13.36
CA TYR A 172 -29.72 -24.06 -13.02
C TYR A 172 -28.23 -23.85 -12.79
N LEU A 173 -27.55 -23.13 -13.69
CA LEU A 173 -26.13 -22.82 -13.55
C LEU A 173 -25.84 -22.11 -12.23
N CYS A 174 -26.56 -21.04 -11.91
CA CYS A 174 -26.35 -20.32 -10.65
C CYS A 174 -26.61 -21.18 -9.43
N THR A 175 -27.68 -21.98 -9.45
CA THR A 175 -28.02 -22.90 -8.37
C THR A 175 -26.92 -23.93 -8.16
N SER A 176 -26.39 -24.52 -9.25
CA SER A 176 -25.29 -25.49 -9.20
C SER A 176 -23.96 -24.88 -8.72
N LEU A 177 -23.78 -23.58 -8.89
CA LEU A 177 -22.65 -22.81 -8.37
C LEU A 177 -22.87 -22.33 -6.91
N GLY A 178 -23.98 -22.72 -6.30
CA GLY A 178 -24.30 -22.45 -4.89
C GLY A 178 -25.13 -21.19 -4.63
N VAL A 179 -25.68 -20.53 -5.65
CA VAL A 179 -26.57 -19.38 -5.49
C VAL A 179 -27.95 -19.72 -6.06
N PRO A 180 -28.97 -19.96 -5.21
CA PRO A 180 -30.27 -20.43 -5.66
C PRO A 180 -30.99 -19.37 -6.49
N TRP A 181 -31.23 -19.68 -7.77
CA TRP A 181 -32.02 -18.85 -8.69
C TRP A 181 -33.24 -19.63 -9.17
N SER A 182 -34.41 -19.01 -9.14
CA SER A 182 -35.58 -19.48 -9.88
C SER A 182 -35.54 -18.94 -11.32
N VAL A 183 -36.33 -19.54 -12.22
CA VAL A 183 -36.49 -19.02 -13.59
C VAL A 183 -36.96 -17.55 -13.56
N ARG A 184 -37.83 -17.21 -12.61
CA ARG A 184 -38.28 -15.84 -12.40
C ARG A 184 -37.15 -14.91 -11.99
N ARG A 185 -36.29 -15.33 -11.05
CA ARG A 185 -35.14 -14.52 -10.62
C ARG A 185 -34.17 -14.26 -11.77
N ALA A 186 -33.87 -15.26 -12.58
CA ALA A 186 -33.03 -15.10 -13.76
C ALA A 186 -33.65 -14.10 -14.76
N GLY A 187 -34.97 -14.16 -14.96
CA GLY A 187 -35.68 -13.23 -15.84
C GLY A 187 -35.75 -11.80 -15.27
N ASP A 188 -35.94 -11.63 -13.96
CA ASP A 188 -35.90 -10.31 -13.31
C ASP A 188 -34.54 -9.63 -13.54
N LEU A 189 -33.44 -10.37 -13.34
CA LEU A 189 -32.09 -9.85 -13.59
C LEU A 189 -31.88 -9.47 -15.07
N PHE A 190 -32.43 -10.24 -15.99
CA PHE A 190 -32.36 -9.97 -17.43
C PHE A 190 -33.19 -8.75 -17.85
N PHE A 191 -34.46 -8.66 -17.43
CA PHE A 191 -35.37 -7.62 -17.90
C PHE A 191 -35.25 -6.30 -17.16
N ILE A 192 -34.98 -6.32 -15.84
CA ILE A 192 -34.81 -5.09 -15.05
C ILE A 192 -33.45 -4.47 -15.37
N GLY A 193 -32.41 -5.29 -15.47
CA GLY A 193 -31.11 -4.83 -15.91
C GLY A 193 -30.45 -3.80 -14.98
N ASP A 194 -30.55 -3.97 -13.66
CA ASP A 194 -29.79 -3.14 -12.71
C ASP A 194 -28.35 -3.63 -12.58
N GLU A 195 -27.39 -2.79 -12.99
CA GLU A 195 -25.96 -3.09 -12.90
C GLU A 195 -25.51 -3.33 -11.45
N ARG A 196 -26.07 -2.59 -10.48
CA ARG A 196 -25.67 -2.73 -9.07
C ARG A 196 -26.14 -4.08 -8.51
N GLU A 197 -27.39 -4.45 -8.78
CA GLU A 197 -27.93 -5.75 -8.40
C GLU A 197 -27.16 -6.90 -9.04
N GLN A 198 -26.90 -6.84 -10.35
CA GLN A 198 -26.17 -7.89 -11.07
C GLN A 198 -24.72 -8.03 -10.55
N LYS A 199 -24.02 -6.93 -10.24
CA LYS A 199 -22.71 -6.99 -9.57
C LYS A 199 -22.79 -7.63 -8.18
N GLY A 200 -23.85 -7.35 -7.44
CA GLY A 200 -24.13 -7.98 -6.14
C GLY A 200 -24.30 -9.49 -6.25
N GLU A 201 -25.05 -9.96 -7.26
CA GLU A 201 -25.24 -11.39 -7.54
C GLU A 201 -23.95 -12.07 -8.02
N LEU A 202 -23.17 -11.42 -8.90
CA LEU A 202 -21.85 -11.92 -9.30
C LEU A 202 -20.94 -12.11 -8.10
N GLY A 203 -20.92 -11.16 -7.16
CA GLY A 203 -20.14 -11.28 -5.93
C GLY A 203 -20.58 -12.45 -5.04
N LYS A 204 -21.88 -12.76 -4.99
CA LYS A 204 -22.40 -13.96 -4.30
C LYS A 204 -21.94 -15.25 -4.99
N LEU A 205 -22.03 -15.31 -6.31
CA LEU A 205 -21.60 -16.46 -7.11
C LEU A 205 -20.11 -16.75 -6.91
N LEU A 206 -19.25 -15.73 -7.05
CA LEU A 206 -17.81 -15.89 -6.87
C LEU A 206 -17.46 -16.36 -5.45
N ARG A 207 -18.16 -15.84 -4.43
CA ARG A 207 -17.98 -16.29 -3.04
C ARG A 207 -18.42 -17.75 -2.85
N ALA A 208 -19.54 -18.15 -3.45
CA ALA A 208 -20.04 -19.52 -3.38
C ALA A 208 -19.05 -20.48 -4.06
N ILE A 209 -18.59 -20.15 -5.27
CA ILE A 209 -17.56 -20.91 -6.01
C ILE A 209 -16.30 -21.08 -5.16
N ALA A 210 -15.82 -19.99 -4.58
CA ALA A 210 -14.63 -19.97 -3.74
C ALA A 210 -14.78 -20.82 -2.46
N ASN A 211 -16.00 -21.01 -1.95
CA ASN A 211 -16.27 -21.81 -0.75
C ASN A 211 -16.56 -23.28 -1.05
N GLN A 212 -17.09 -23.59 -2.23
CA GLN A 212 -17.44 -24.95 -2.66
C GLN A 212 -16.30 -25.68 -3.39
N GLU A 213 -15.17 -25.00 -3.64
CA GLU A 213 -14.03 -25.54 -4.37
C GLU A 213 -13.63 -26.95 -3.88
N PRO A 214 -13.75 -27.98 -4.74
CA PRO A 214 -13.15 -29.28 -4.49
C PRO A 214 -11.63 -29.12 -4.48
N ARG A 215 -10.95 -29.63 -3.44
CA ARG A 215 -9.52 -29.40 -3.18
C ARG A 215 -8.68 -29.53 -4.45
N GLY A 216 -8.31 -28.39 -5.03
CA GLY A 216 -7.35 -28.30 -6.11
C GLY A 216 -7.86 -28.59 -7.53
N ASP A 217 -9.17 -28.68 -7.78
CA ASP A 217 -9.71 -28.93 -9.12
C ASP A 217 -9.68 -27.67 -10.02
N ASP A 218 -8.67 -27.58 -10.90
CA ASP A 218 -8.60 -26.52 -11.92
C ASP A 218 -9.74 -26.59 -12.95
N GLY A 219 -10.28 -27.78 -13.20
CA GLY A 219 -11.41 -27.99 -14.11
C GLY A 219 -12.68 -27.33 -13.59
N TYR A 220 -12.93 -27.41 -12.28
CA TYR A 220 -14.05 -26.74 -11.63
C TYR A 220 -14.01 -25.22 -11.83
N TRP A 221 -12.85 -24.59 -11.65
CA TRP A 221 -12.68 -23.16 -11.87
C TRP A 221 -12.93 -22.76 -13.33
N LYS A 222 -12.42 -23.54 -14.30
CA LYS A 222 -12.64 -23.28 -15.73
C LYS A 222 -14.12 -23.39 -16.10
N ARG A 223 -14.80 -24.46 -15.66
CA ARG A 223 -16.25 -24.65 -15.86
C ARG A 223 -17.05 -23.50 -15.23
N SER A 224 -16.70 -23.09 -14.01
CA SER A 224 -17.36 -21.98 -13.31
C SER A 224 -17.17 -20.66 -14.06
N ARG A 225 -15.98 -20.39 -14.59
CA ARG A 225 -15.69 -19.21 -15.41
C ARG A 225 -16.54 -19.21 -16.68
N ASP A 226 -16.57 -20.33 -17.41
CA ASP A 226 -17.34 -20.45 -18.65
C ASP A 226 -18.85 -20.26 -18.41
N ALA A 227 -19.38 -20.81 -17.31
CA ALA A 227 -20.76 -20.59 -16.89
C ALA A 227 -21.07 -19.11 -16.62
N ILE A 228 -20.21 -18.40 -15.87
CA ILE A 228 -20.41 -16.97 -15.57
C ILE A 228 -20.34 -16.13 -16.84
N LEU A 229 -19.39 -16.43 -17.73
CA LEU A 229 -19.29 -15.71 -19.01
C LEU A 229 -20.53 -15.95 -19.87
N TRP A 230 -21.03 -17.19 -19.92
CA TRP A 230 -22.27 -17.47 -20.63
C TRP A 230 -23.49 -16.78 -20.00
N LEU A 231 -23.56 -16.60 -18.68
CA LEU A 231 -24.63 -15.81 -18.04
C LEU A 231 -24.58 -14.31 -18.43
N SER A 232 -23.43 -13.83 -18.90
CA SER A 232 -23.22 -12.44 -19.31
C SER A 232 -23.53 -12.15 -20.77
N ASP A 233 -23.43 -13.16 -21.65
CA ASP A 233 -23.57 -13.00 -23.10
C ASP A 233 -24.44 -14.07 -23.80
N TRP A 234 -24.94 -15.07 -23.07
CA TRP A 234 -25.61 -16.27 -23.59
C TRP A 234 -24.91 -16.90 -24.81
N GLY A 235 -23.59 -16.98 -24.77
CA GLY A 235 -22.77 -17.63 -25.79
C GLY A 235 -22.33 -16.72 -26.94
N HIS A 236 -22.65 -15.43 -26.93
CA HIS A 236 -22.23 -14.46 -27.94
C HIS A 236 -20.78 -13.99 -27.72
N ARG A 237 -19.84 -14.94 -27.67
CA ARG A 237 -18.45 -14.71 -27.24
C ARG A 237 -17.66 -13.73 -28.13
N ASN A 238 -18.11 -13.48 -29.39
CA ASN A 238 -17.36 -12.75 -30.43
C ASN A 238 -18.23 -11.92 -31.41
N SER A 239 -19.47 -11.52 -31.09
CA SER A 239 -20.24 -10.68 -32.01
C SER A 239 -19.61 -9.29 -32.10
N SER A 240 -18.93 -9.05 -33.21
CA SER A 240 -18.33 -7.79 -33.65
C SER A 240 -19.21 -6.59 -33.31
N ARG A 241 -18.56 -5.47 -32.96
CA ARG A 241 -19.12 -4.13 -32.69
C ARG A 241 -20.00 -3.58 -33.84
N GLY A 242 -21.10 -4.25 -34.17
CA GLY A 242 -22.22 -3.70 -34.92
C GLY A 242 -23.12 -2.92 -33.96
N LEU A 243 -23.74 -1.84 -34.45
CA LEU A 243 -24.41 -0.78 -33.70
C LEU A 243 -25.57 -1.18 -32.75
N LEU A 244 -25.84 -2.48 -32.57
CA LEU A 244 -26.78 -3.03 -31.62
C LEU A 244 -26.14 -4.25 -30.93
N SER A 245 -25.08 -4.03 -30.14
CA SER A 245 -24.61 -5.04 -29.18
C SER A 245 -25.69 -5.21 -28.12
N HIS A 246 -26.72 -6.02 -28.43
CA HIS A 246 -27.73 -6.39 -27.46
C HIS A 246 -27.02 -7.09 -26.31
N ARG A 247 -27.07 -6.46 -25.13
CA ARG A 247 -26.67 -7.05 -23.86
C ARG A 247 -27.57 -8.28 -23.65
N CYS A 248 -27.02 -9.47 -23.77
CA CYS A 248 -27.78 -10.72 -23.74
C CYS A 248 -27.49 -11.48 -22.45
N GLY A 249 -28.51 -11.71 -21.63
CA GLY A 249 -28.43 -12.56 -20.45
C GLY A 249 -28.53 -11.86 -19.09
N PRO A 250 -28.70 -12.64 -18.00
CA PRO A 250 -29.00 -12.10 -16.66
C PRO A 250 -27.88 -11.26 -16.03
N LEU A 251 -26.64 -11.41 -16.49
CA LEU A 251 -25.49 -10.63 -15.99
C LEU A 251 -24.94 -9.63 -17.03
N SER A 252 -25.74 -9.33 -18.06
CA SER A 252 -25.30 -8.59 -19.24
C SER A 252 -25.03 -7.09 -19.01
N MET A 253 -25.45 -6.53 -17.86
CA MET A 253 -25.10 -5.15 -17.49
C MET A 253 -23.70 -5.06 -16.89
N VAL A 254 -23.15 -6.18 -16.44
CA VAL A 254 -21.78 -6.26 -15.94
C VAL A 254 -20.83 -6.47 -17.11
N SER A 255 -19.84 -5.60 -17.26
CA SER A 255 -18.87 -5.75 -18.34
C SER A 255 -18.04 -7.03 -18.17
N LYS A 256 -17.71 -7.66 -19.30
CA LYS A 256 -16.81 -8.83 -19.33
C LYS A 256 -15.48 -8.55 -18.63
N GLU A 257 -14.93 -7.34 -18.80
CA GLU A 257 -13.73 -6.91 -18.10
C GLU A 257 -13.88 -6.94 -16.57
N HIS A 258 -15.03 -6.51 -16.05
CA HIS A 258 -15.31 -6.55 -14.61
C HIS A 258 -15.46 -7.99 -14.12
N ILE A 259 -16.17 -8.84 -14.87
CA ILE A 259 -16.32 -10.27 -14.55
C ILE A 259 -14.95 -10.95 -14.44
N GLU A 260 -14.10 -10.77 -15.45
CA GLU A 260 -12.76 -11.36 -15.48
C GLU A 260 -11.86 -10.80 -14.36
N ALA A 261 -11.92 -9.50 -14.08
CA ALA A 261 -11.16 -8.89 -13.00
C ALA A 261 -11.57 -9.44 -11.61
N GLU A 262 -12.87 -9.57 -11.34
CA GLU A 262 -13.35 -10.14 -10.07
C GLU A 262 -13.08 -11.65 -9.97
N PHE A 263 -13.17 -12.38 -11.09
CA PHE A 263 -12.80 -13.79 -11.14
C PHE A 263 -11.30 -14.00 -10.83
N LEU A 264 -10.42 -13.19 -11.42
CA LEU A 264 -8.98 -13.20 -11.10
C LEU A 264 -8.73 -12.89 -9.62
N LYS A 265 -9.33 -11.83 -9.07
CA LYS A 265 -9.21 -11.50 -7.64
C LYS A 265 -9.60 -12.69 -6.77
N THR A 266 -10.64 -13.41 -7.16
CA THR A 266 -11.10 -14.61 -6.47
C THR A 266 -10.07 -15.74 -6.53
N LEU A 267 -9.48 -16.02 -7.70
CA LEU A 267 -8.40 -17.01 -7.86
C LEU A 267 -7.16 -16.67 -7.01
N LEU A 268 -6.73 -15.40 -7.04
CA LEU A 268 -5.60 -14.91 -6.24
C LEU A 268 -5.89 -15.03 -4.73
N SER A 269 -7.13 -14.78 -4.32
CA SER A 269 -7.56 -14.95 -2.93
C SER A 269 -7.54 -16.42 -2.47
N LYS A 270 -7.64 -17.38 -3.37
CA LYS A 270 -7.54 -18.82 -3.09
C LYS A 270 -6.16 -19.39 -3.42
N SER A 271 -5.17 -18.52 -3.68
CA SER A 271 -3.80 -18.90 -4.01
C SER A 271 -3.70 -19.83 -5.23
N ARG A 272 -4.64 -19.73 -6.17
CA ARG A 272 -4.66 -20.46 -7.46
C ARG A 272 -3.77 -19.76 -8.50
N TYR A 273 -2.50 -19.56 -8.17
CA TYR A 273 -1.58 -18.76 -8.98
C TYR A 273 -1.23 -19.43 -10.33
N SER A 274 -1.07 -20.76 -10.35
CA SER A 274 -0.79 -21.52 -11.57
C SER A 274 -1.92 -21.41 -12.59
N LEU A 275 -3.17 -21.55 -12.14
CA LEU A 275 -4.35 -21.40 -12.98
C LEU A 275 -4.53 -19.96 -13.45
N SER A 276 -4.31 -18.99 -12.56
CA SER A 276 -4.34 -17.56 -12.93
C SER A 276 -3.35 -17.27 -14.06
N ARG A 277 -2.14 -17.83 -13.96
CA ARG A 277 -1.13 -17.73 -15.01
C ARG A 277 -1.61 -18.34 -16.33
N GLN A 278 -2.17 -19.55 -16.27
CA GLN A 278 -2.67 -20.24 -17.46
C GLN A 278 -3.77 -19.45 -18.17
N ILE A 279 -4.69 -18.81 -17.43
CA ILE A 279 -5.83 -18.09 -18.00
C ILE A 279 -5.43 -16.71 -18.54
N TYR A 280 -4.58 -15.98 -17.80
CA TYR A 280 -4.34 -14.56 -18.06
C TYR A 280 -2.98 -14.24 -18.73
N GLU A 281 -1.99 -15.14 -18.73
CA GLU A 281 -0.71 -14.94 -19.44
C GLU A 281 -0.59 -15.71 -20.76
N ASN A 282 -1.22 -16.89 -20.88
CA ASN A 282 -0.94 -17.84 -21.96
C ASN A 282 -2.01 -17.93 -23.06
N LEU A 283 -3.17 -17.31 -22.87
CA LEU A 283 -4.32 -17.39 -23.77
C LEU A 283 -4.70 -15.99 -24.25
N THR A 284 -5.31 -15.90 -25.44
CA THR A 284 -5.86 -14.69 -26.07
C THR A 284 -6.40 -13.72 -25.00
N GLU A 285 -5.71 -12.60 -24.80
CA GLU A 285 -5.79 -11.80 -23.57
C GLU A 285 -7.25 -11.51 -23.15
N PRO A 286 -7.76 -12.11 -22.06
CA PRO A 286 -9.15 -11.93 -21.64
C PRO A 286 -9.38 -10.57 -20.95
N LEU A 287 -8.31 -9.87 -20.58
CA LEU A 287 -8.34 -8.60 -19.89
C LEU A 287 -7.18 -7.72 -20.37
N ALA A 288 -7.41 -6.42 -20.54
CA ALA A 288 -6.34 -5.48 -20.89
C ALA A 288 -5.24 -5.45 -19.82
N GLN A 289 -3.98 -5.35 -20.25
CA GLN A 289 -2.80 -5.41 -19.37
C GLN A 289 -2.90 -4.44 -18.16
N VAL A 290 -3.37 -3.22 -18.36
CA VAL A 290 -3.54 -2.22 -17.29
C VAL A 290 -4.53 -2.70 -16.23
N LYS A 291 -5.69 -3.22 -16.65
CA LYS A 291 -6.73 -3.73 -15.73
C LYS A 291 -6.26 -4.99 -15.00
N LEU A 292 -5.46 -5.80 -15.66
CA LEU A 292 -4.84 -6.99 -15.08
C LEU A 292 -3.84 -6.61 -13.97
N GLN A 293 -2.95 -5.65 -14.25
CA GLN A 293 -2.02 -5.10 -13.26
C GLN A 293 -2.77 -4.48 -12.06
N ASP A 294 -3.80 -3.68 -12.32
CA ASP A 294 -4.64 -3.09 -11.27
C ASP A 294 -5.29 -4.17 -10.40
N ALA A 295 -5.86 -5.23 -11.00
CA ALA A 295 -6.52 -6.30 -10.26
C ALA A 295 -5.55 -7.08 -9.36
N VAL A 296 -4.33 -7.37 -9.85
CA VAL A 296 -3.26 -8.01 -9.07
C VAL A 296 -2.81 -7.11 -7.93
N TYR A 297 -2.58 -5.83 -8.21
CA TYR A 297 -2.15 -4.84 -7.21
C TYR A 297 -3.19 -4.67 -6.09
N GLN A 298 -4.47 -4.51 -6.44
CA GLN A 298 -5.55 -4.41 -5.46
C GLN A 298 -5.72 -5.70 -4.65
N SER A 299 -5.51 -6.87 -5.26
CA SER A 299 -5.53 -8.16 -4.55
C SER A 299 -4.39 -8.28 -3.54
N ALA A 300 -3.18 -7.84 -3.92
CA ALA A 300 -2.02 -7.83 -3.04
C ALA A 300 -2.24 -6.90 -1.84
N LEU A 301 -2.72 -5.67 -2.07
CA LEU A 301 -3.06 -4.72 -1.01
C LEU A 301 -4.17 -5.24 -0.09
N ASN A 302 -5.21 -5.89 -0.63
CA ASN A 302 -6.23 -6.53 0.20
C ASN A 302 -5.65 -7.64 1.07
N ALA A 303 -4.71 -8.45 0.56
CA ALA A 303 -4.04 -9.46 1.37
C ALA A 303 -3.16 -8.85 2.46
N PHE A 304 -2.53 -7.70 2.16
CA PHE A 304 -1.74 -6.93 3.11
C PHE A 304 -2.61 -6.33 4.24
N ASP A 305 -3.72 -5.69 3.89
CA ASP A 305 -4.59 -4.99 4.85
C ASP A 305 -5.32 -5.95 5.80
N ASN A 306 -5.64 -7.16 5.32
CA ASN A 306 -6.28 -8.19 6.13
C ASN A 306 -5.27 -9.08 6.89
N ALA A 307 -3.96 -8.78 6.83
CA ALA A 307 -2.96 -9.52 7.56
C ALA A 307 -3.01 -9.20 9.06
N SER A 308 -2.87 -10.21 9.91
CA SER A 308 -2.81 -10.07 11.37
C SER A 308 -1.40 -10.01 11.94
N ASN A 309 -0.38 -10.27 11.10
CA ASN A 309 1.02 -10.28 11.50
C ASN A 309 1.89 -9.48 10.52
N LEU A 310 3.02 -9.00 11.03
CA LEU A 310 4.00 -8.20 10.30
C LEU A 310 5.08 -9.04 9.58
N ASN A 311 5.05 -10.37 9.72
CA ASN A 311 6.10 -11.22 9.17
C ASN A 311 5.81 -11.57 7.70
N ARG A 312 6.71 -11.18 6.79
CA ARG A 312 6.60 -11.43 5.35
C ARG A 312 6.48 -12.92 5.00
N THR A 313 7.02 -13.83 5.81
CA THR A 313 7.08 -15.26 5.48
C THR A 313 5.82 -16.04 5.89
N ARG A 314 4.87 -15.43 6.60
CA ARG A 314 3.69 -16.12 7.15
C ARG A 314 2.39 -15.35 6.90
N GLY A 315 1.28 -16.08 6.86
CA GLY A 315 -0.08 -15.50 6.83
C GLY A 315 -0.34 -14.58 5.64
N GLY A 316 -1.03 -13.46 5.90
CA GLY A 316 -1.51 -12.52 4.86
C GLY A 316 -0.39 -11.80 4.10
N LEU A 317 0.74 -11.50 4.75
CA LEU A 317 1.88 -10.85 4.08
C LEU A 317 2.60 -11.79 3.12
N LYS A 318 2.73 -13.08 3.48
CA LYS A 318 3.23 -14.10 2.54
C LYS A 318 2.35 -14.18 1.31
N LYS A 319 1.03 -14.14 1.50
CA LYS A 319 0.06 -14.15 0.40
C LYS A 319 0.18 -12.89 -0.47
N CYS A 320 0.35 -11.71 0.14
CA CYS A 320 0.63 -10.47 -0.60
C CYS A 320 1.88 -10.61 -1.48
N ASP A 321 2.96 -11.16 -0.92
CA ASP A 321 4.22 -11.42 -1.63
C ASP A 321 4.04 -12.44 -2.76
N GLU A 322 3.32 -13.53 -2.54
CA GLU A 322 3.02 -14.52 -3.57
C GLU A 322 2.13 -13.95 -4.69
N ILE A 323 1.13 -13.13 -4.36
CA ILE A 323 0.25 -12.49 -5.35
C ILE A 323 1.05 -11.57 -6.27
N ILE A 324 1.93 -10.72 -5.74
CA ILE A 324 2.68 -9.76 -6.58
C ILE A 324 3.66 -10.47 -7.52
N HIS A 325 4.08 -11.69 -7.18
CA HIS A 325 4.96 -12.53 -8.00
C HIS A 325 4.21 -13.60 -8.82
N SER A 326 2.87 -13.62 -8.80
CA SER A 326 2.07 -14.68 -9.40
C SER A 326 2.03 -14.61 -10.93
N LEU A 327 2.01 -13.39 -11.50
CA LEU A 327 1.98 -13.11 -12.94
C LEU A 327 3.24 -12.35 -13.42
N PRO A 328 4.39 -13.03 -13.59
CA PRO A 328 5.67 -12.39 -13.91
C PRO A 328 5.79 -11.82 -15.33
N THR A 329 5.00 -12.28 -16.31
CA THR A 329 5.09 -11.74 -17.69
C THR A 329 4.35 -10.41 -17.81
N VAL A 330 3.30 -10.24 -17.00
CA VAL A 330 2.45 -9.05 -16.99
C VAL A 330 2.98 -7.98 -16.04
N LEU A 331 3.51 -8.40 -14.89
CA LEU A 331 4.12 -7.51 -13.91
C LEU A 331 5.64 -7.59 -14.03
N GLU A 332 6.22 -6.66 -14.80
CA GLU A 332 7.67 -6.48 -14.78
C GLU A 332 8.13 -6.13 -13.37
N ARG A 333 9.20 -6.78 -12.90
CA ARG A 333 9.81 -6.49 -11.58
C ARG A 333 10.28 -5.04 -11.43
N SER A 334 10.56 -4.38 -12.55
CA SER A 334 10.95 -2.97 -12.64
C SER A 334 9.78 -2.01 -12.41
N SER A 335 8.54 -2.48 -12.51
CA SER A 335 7.34 -1.65 -12.47
C SER A 335 7.14 -1.00 -11.10
N GLN A 336 6.68 0.24 -11.12
CA GLN A 336 6.51 1.04 -9.91
C GLN A 336 5.49 0.45 -8.90
N PRO A 337 4.35 -0.15 -9.32
CA PRO A 337 3.43 -0.80 -8.40
C PRO A 337 4.06 -1.97 -7.64
N VAL A 338 4.87 -2.80 -8.30
CA VAL A 338 5.57 -3.93 -7.68
C VAL A 338 6.59 -3.43 -6.65
N LYS A 339 7.44 -2.47 -7.04
CA LYS A 339 8.43 -1.85 -6.14
C LYS A 339 7.79 -1.23 -4.91
N ARG A 340 6.63 -0.58 -5.05
CA ARG A 340 5.87 -0.02 -3.93
C ARG A 340 5.39 -1.09 -2.95
N VAL A 341 4.83 -2.19 -3.45
CA VAL A 341 4.39 -3.32 -2.59
C VAL A 341 5.58 -4.00 -1.93
N GLU A 342 6.68 -4.21 -2.66
CA GLU A 342 7.90 -4.79 -2.09
C GLU A 342 8.49 -3.91 -0.97
N ALA A 343 8.55 -2.59 -1.18
CA ALA A 343 9.00 -1.64 -0.16
C ALA A 343 8.07 -1.68 1.06
N LEU A 344 6.75 -1.77 0.84
CA LEU A 344 5.76 -1.89 1.91
C LEU A 344 5.93 -3.19 2.72
N LEU A 345 6.18 -4.32 2.05
CA LEU A 345 6.47 -5.60 2.67
C LEU A 345 7.78 -5.56 3.48
N LYS A 346 8.83 -4.93 2.95
CA LYS A 346 10.11 -4.74 3.66
C LYS A 346 9.96 -3.89 4.91
N ALA A 347 9.27 -2.75 4.80
CA ALA A 347 9.01 -1.88 5.95
C ALA A 347 8.21 -2.61 7.05
N SER A 348 7.19 -3.36 6.65
CA SER A 348 6.36 -4.13 7.59
C SER A 348 7.15 -5.26 8.25
N HIS A 349 7.99 -5.97 7.49
CA HIS A 349 8.83 -7.03 8.02
C HIS A 349 9.87 -6.50 9.01
N ALA A 350 10.50 -5.36 8.72
CA ALA A 350 11.43 -4.72 9.65
C ALA A 350 10.75 -4.35 10.99
N LEU A 351 9.47 -3.96 10.97
CA LEU A 351 8.70 -3.71 12.20
C LEU A 351 8.39 -4.99 12.99
N SER A 352 8.45 -6.17 12.36
CA SER A 352 8.12 -7.44 13.01
C SER A 352 9.15 -7.88 14.07
N ASP A 353 10.36 -7.33 14.00
CA ASP A 353 11.45 -7.61 14.96
C ASP A 353 11.31 -6.81 16.27
N TYR A 354 10.37 -5.86 16.32
CA TYR A 354 10.18 -4.95 17.44
C TYR A 354 8.84 -5.15 18.12
N ARG A 355 8.78 -4.89 19.43
CA ARG A 355 7.50 -4.82 20.15
C ARG A 355 6.80 -3.52 19.77
N LEU A 356 5.60 -3.64 19.21
CA LEU A 356 4.79 -2.49 18.83
C LEU A 356 3.33 -2.68 19.24
N VAL A 357 2.88 -1.88 20.20
CA VAL A 357 1.52 -1.90 20.75
C VAL A 357 0.98 -0.48 20.79
N LEU A 358 0.00 -0.15 19.94
CA LEU A 358 -0.62 1.18 19.90
C LEU A 358 -1.77 1.32 20.91
N LYS A 359 -2.64 0.30 20.99
CA LYS A 359 -3.75 0.19 21.94
C LYS A 359 -3.52 -1.02 22.85
N GLN A 360 -3.96 -0.92 24.11
CA GLN A 360 -3.76 -2.01 25.08
C GLN A 360 -4.40 -3.31 24.57
N GLY A 361 -3.61 -4.37 24.41
CA GLY A 361 -4.07 -5.73 24.14
C GLY A 361 -4.12 -6.16 22.66
N GLU A 362 -3.99 -5.24 21.70
CA GLU A 362 -4.05 -5.59 20.27
C GLU A 362 -2.65 -5.51 19.59
N PRO A 363 -2.23 -6.55 18.86
CA PRO A 363 -0.98 -6.51 18.10
C PRO A 363 -1.09 -5.52 16.94
N PHE A 364 0.03 -4.90 16.56
CA PHE A 364 0.06 -3.97 15.44
C PHE A 364 -0.26 -4.68 14.12
N CYS A 365 -1.30 -4.22 13.43
CA CYS A 365 -1.69 -4.74 12.12
C CYS A 365 -1.02 -3.95 10.98
N PRO A 366 -0.57 -4.59 9.88
CA PRO A 366 0.08 -3.90 8.75
C PRO A 366 -0.77 -2.79 8.13
N VAL A 367 -2.10 -2.93 8.10
CA VAL A 367 -3.02 -1.87 7.62
C VAL A 367 -2.82 -0.53 8.34
N VAL A 368 -2.44 -0.57 9.62
CA VAL A 368 -2.21 0.65 10.41
C VAL A 368 -1.03 1.43 9.84
N LEU A 369 0.04 0.76 9.41
CA LEU A 369 1.20 1.41 8.77
C LEU A 369 0.79 2.16 7.50
N ARG A 370 -0.10 1.55 6.69
CA ARG A 370 -0.53 2.11 5.41
C ARG A 370 -1.52 3.28 5.56
N VAL A 371 -2.40 3.21 6.55
CA VAL A 371 -3.47 4.20 6.76
C VAL A 371 -3.03 5.36 7.67
N HIS A 372 -1.93 5.22 8.41
CA HIS A 372 -1.41 6.26 9.29
C HIS A 372 -1.16 7.58 8.53
N SER A 373 -1.52 8.71 9.15
CA SER A 373 -1.29 10.04 8.56
C SER A 373 0.20 10.37 8.42
N ASP A 374 1.00 9.83 9.34
CA ASP A 374 2.44 10.05 9.39
C ASP A 374 3.20 8.77 9.73
N PRO A 375 3.50 7.90 8.74
CA PRO A 375 4.06 6.57 8.99
C PRO A 375 5.41 6.59 9.72
N ILE A 376 6.17 7.69 9.63
CA ILE A 376 7.48 7.82 10.26
C ILE A 376 7.34 7.90 11.80
N MET A 377 6.24 8.45 12.32
CA MET A 377 5.96 8.49 13.77
C MET A 377 5.87 7.10 14.42
N ILE A 378 5.58 6.06 13.63
CA ILE A 378 5.53 4.69 14.17
C ILE A 378 6.90 4.27 14.71
N ILE A 379 7.99 4.76 14.09
CA ILE A 379 9.36 4.52 14.55
C ILE A 379 9.59 5.12 15.94
N GLU A 380 9.06 6.31 16.22
CA GLU A 380 9.12 6.92 17.57
C GLU A 380 8.49 5.99 18.61
N LYS A 381 7.33 5.42 18.26
CA LYS A 381 6.63 4.50 19.15
C LYS A 381 7.43 3.21 19.37
N VAL A 382 8.05 2.68 18.32
CA VAL A 382 8.96 1.54 18.42
C VAL A 382 10.11 1.85 19.36
N LEU A 383 10.79 2.98 19.19
CA LEU A 383 11.89 3.40 20.06
C LEU A 383 11.46 3.53 21.52
N SER A 384 10.27 4.09 21.79
CA SER A 384 9.75 4.22 23.16
C SER A 384 9.42 2.90 23.87
N GLN A 385 9.14 1.83 23.11
CA GLN A 385 8.71 0.54 23.64
C GLN A 385 9.81 -0.51 23.70
N ASN A 386 10.95 -0.26 23.04
CA ASN A 386 12.05 -1.22 22.90
C ASN A 386 13.33 -0.56 23.40
N PRO A 387 13.77 -0.87 24.64
CA PRO A 387 14.96 -0.24 25.22
C PRO A 387 16.19 -0.57 24.37
N LYS A 388 17.11 0.39 24.24
CA LYS A 388 18.34 0.29 23.44
C LYS A 388 18.14 0.12 21.94
N ALA A 389 16.90 0.19 21.43
CA ALA A 389 16.64 0.06 20.00
C ALA A 389 17.34 1.16 19.20
N TYR A 390 17.50 2.36 19.77
CA TYR A 390 18.17 3.52 19.14
C TYR A 390 19.59 3.21 18.63
N THR A 391 20.27 2.20 19.18
CA THR A 391 21.60 1.74 18.72
C THR A 391 21.58 1.16 17.29
N ARG A 392 20.43 0.70 16.81
CA ARG A 392 20.22 0.10 15.48
C ARG A 392 19.74 1.12 14.44
N ILE A 393 20.33 2.31 14.44
CA ILE A 393 19.91 3.42 13.56
C ILE A 393 19.84 3.04 12.08
N GLN A 394 20.74 2.18 11.59
CA GLN A 394 20.76 1.76 10.19
C GLN A 394 19.49 1.02 9.77
N GLU A 395 18.95 0.15 10.63
CA GLU A 395 17.70 -0.58 10.37
C GLU A 395 16.51 0.39 10.26
N PHE A 396 16.46 1.40 11.13
CA PHE A 396 15.42 2.43 11.08
C PHE A 396 15.53 3.33 9.86
N LEU A 397 16.75 3.68 9.42
CA LEU A 397 16.96 4.44 8.18
C LEU A 397 16.50 3.66 6.94
N GLU A 398 16.80 2.36 6.89
CA GLU A 398 16.31 1.48 5.83
C GLU A 398 14.79 1.34 5.87
N MET A 399 14.21 1.23 7.06
CA MET A 399 12.75 1.23 7.26
C MET A 399 12.12 2.53 6.75
N GLY A 400 12.67 3.69 7.11
CA GLY A 400 12.22 4.99 6.62
C GLY A 400 12.29 5.13 5.11
N THR A 401 13.39 4.65 4.52
CA THR A 401 13.59 4.59 3.06
C THR A 401 12.50 3.74 2.39
N ASN A 402 12.21 2.55 2.95
CA ASN A 402 11.15 1.69 2.47
C ASN A 402 9.74 2.31 2.63
N ILE A 403 9.47 3.03 3.73
CA ILE A 403 8.22 3.77 3.94
C ILE A 403 7.99 4.84 2.85
N VAL A 404 9.05 5.58 2.49
CA VAL A 404 8.99 6.59 1.43
C VAL A 404 8.82 5.95 0.06
N HIS A 405 9.56 4.89 -0.25
CA HIS A 405 9.41 4.17 -1.53
C HIS A 405 8.05 3.48 -1.68
N ALA A 406 7.44 3.03 -0.59
CA ALA A 406 6.06 2.55 -0.56
C ALA A 406 5.02 3.67 -0.81
N SER A 407 5.46 4.94 -0.95
CA SER A 407 4.64 6.13 -1.17
C SER A 407 3.64 6.41 -0.04
N LEU A 408 3.94 5.97 1.19
CA LEU A 408 3.06 6.15 2.35
C LEU A 408 3.05 7.61 2.87
N THR A 409 4.06 8.41 2.52
CA THR A 409 4.20 9.83 2.89
C THR A 409 3.63 10.80 1.85
N SER A 410 3.02 10.30 0.76
CA SER A 410 2.54 11.08 -0.38
C SER A 410 1.05 11.46 -0.35
N ARG A 411 0.40 11.35 0.82
CA ARG A 411 -1.07 11.48 0.94
C ARG A 411 -1.52 12.93 0.71
N GLY A 412 -1.76 13.27 -0.56
CA GLY A 412 -2.17 14.59 -1.04
C GLY A 412 -2.22 14.67 -2.58
N LEU A 413 -1.45 13.83 -3.27
CA LEU A 413 -1.59 13.60 -4.71
C LEU A 413 -2.41 12.33 -4.92
N ALA A 414 -3.41 12.39 -5.80
CA ALA A 414 -4.21 11.23 -6.18
C ALA A 414 -3.29 10.04 -6.51
N MET A 415 -3.71 8.82 -6.13
CA MET A 415 -3.06 7.51 -6.32
C MET A 415 -2.81 7.15 -7.81
N GLY A 416 -2.11 8.02 -8.54
CA GLY A 416 -1.91 7.95 -9.99
C GLY A 416 -0.88 8.94 -10.53
N VAL A 417 -0.49 9.97 -9.77
CA VAL A 417 0.62 10.85 -10.17
C VAL A 417 1.94 10.23 -9.72
N VAL A 418 2.82 9.93 -10.67
CA VAL A 418 4.20 9.53 -10.37
C VAL A 418 4.89 10.73 -9.74
N ALA A 419 5.23 10.64 -8.45
CA ALA A 419 6.06 11.63 -7.80
C ALA A 419 7.35 11.81 -8.60
N VAL A 420 7.70 13.05 -8.94
CA VAL A 420 8.94 13.36 -9.64
C VAL A 420 10.11 12.88 -8.78
N SER A 421 11.18 12.35 -9.37
CA SER A 421 12.34 11.82 -8.64
C SER A 421 12.85 12.78 -7.55
N SER A 422 12.83 14.08 -7.82
CA SER A 422 13.20 15.12 -6.85
C SER A 422 12.30 15.15 -5.61
N GLU A 423 10.99 14.90 -5.72
CA GLU A 423 10.07 14.87 -4.58
C GLU A 423 10.31 13.64 -3.68
N ILE A 424 10.73 12.52 -4.27
CA ILE A 424 11.12 11.31 -3.54
C ILE A 424 12.41 11.57 -2.76
N GLU A 425 13.41 12.20 -3.39
CA GLU A 425 14.68 12.56 -2.75
C GLU A 425 14.48 13.51 -1.57
N GLN A 426 13.61 14.51 -1.72
CA GLN A 426 13.24 15.41 -0.63
C GLN A 426 12.58 14.68 0.54
N ARG A 427 11.67 13.74 0.25
CA ARG A 427 11.03 12.92 1.29
C ARG A 427 12.00 11.97 1.98
N LEU A 428 12.97 11.40 1.24
CA LEU A 428 14.03 10.57 1.81
C LEU A 428 14.91 11.40 2.76
N PHE A 429 15.30 12.60 2.35
CA PHE A 429 16.05 13.52 3.19
C PHE A 429 15.31 13.87 4.49
N VAL A 430 14.04 14.25 4.39
CA VAL A 430 13.21 14.56 5.57
C VAL A 430 13.07 13.33 6.48
N ALA A 431 12.84 12.15 5.91
CA ALA A 431 12.72 10.91 6.68
C ALA A 431 14.03 10.57 7.42
N GLU A 432 15.18 10.68 6.75
CA GLU A 432 16.49 10.46 7.36
C GLU A 432 16.72 11.40 8.55
N LYS A 433 16.54 12.72 8.36
CA LYS A 433 16.76 13.71 9.42
C LYS A 433 15.88 13.47 10.63
N ARG A 434 14.61 13.15 10.38
CA ARG A 434 13.64 12.90 11.44
C ARG A 434 13.95 11.62 12.22
N ILE A 435 14.34 10.54 11.54
CA ILE A 435 14.72 9.26 12.18
C ILE A 435 15.98 9.43 13.02
N VAL A 436 16.99 10.14 12.51
CA VAL A 436 18.20 10.46 13.28
C VAL A 436 17.84 11.25 14.54
N ALA A 437 16.98 12.28 14.43
CA ALA A 437 16.52 13.05 15.57
C ALA A 437 15.78 12.18 16.61
N MET A 438 14.87 11.31 16.18
CA MET A 438 14.16 10.39 17.08
C MET A 438 15.12 9.43 17.80
N CYS A 439 16.15 8.91 17.13
CA CYS A 439 17.16 8.05 17.76
C CYS A 439 18.00 8.80 18.79
N ILE A 440 18.37 10.06 18.52
CA ILE A 440 19.08 10.93 19.48
C ILE A 440 18.20 11.14 20.72
N GLU A 441 16.93 11.49 20.54
CA GLU A 441 16.00 11.70 21.66
C GLU A 441 15.78 10.43 22.48
N ALA A 442 15.64 9.28 21.82
CA ALA A 442 15.52 7.99 22.50
C ALA A 442 16.78 7.64 23.31
N ALA A 443 17.97 7.88 22.77
CA ALA A 443 19.23 7.67 23.49
C ALA A 443 19.34 8.57 24.73
N LEU A 444 18.97 9.86 24.61
CA LEU A 444 18.95 10.79 25.74
C LEU A 444 17.93 10.40 26.82
N ASN A 445 16.77 9.86 26.43
CA ASN A 445 15.74 9.38 27.36
C ASN A 445 16.17 8.13 28.14
N GLU A 446 17.11 7.34 27.61
CA GLU A 446 17.73 6.19 28.30
C GLU A 446 19.06 6.54 28.97
N ASP A 447 19.34 7.83 29.16
CA ASP A 447 20.55 8.38 29.77
C ASP A 447 21.87 7.94 29.07
N ASP A 448 21.83 7.65 27.77
CA ASP A 448 22.97 7.28 26.91
C ASP A 448 23.43 8.45 26.03
N PHE A 449 24.15 9.37 26.67
CA PHE A 449 24.67 10.57 26.01
C PHE A 449 25.74 10.26 24.95
N GLU A 450 26.61 9.26 25.18
CA GLU A 450 27.72 8.99 24.24
C GLU A 450 27.19 8.54 22.87
N THR A 451 26.13 7.69 22.84
CA THR A 451 25.49 7.32 21.59
C THR A 451 24.82 8.52 20.92
N ALA A 452 24.09 9.34 21.68
CA ALA A 452 23.46 10.56 21.17
C ALA A 452 24.49 11.52 20.55
N TYR A 453 25.59 11.78 21.26
CA TYR A 453 26.72 12.59 20.79
C TYR A 453 27.31 12.03 19.49
N SER A 454 27.54 10.71 19.42
CA SER A 454 28.08 10.07 18.23
C SER A 454 27.20 10.28 16.99
N TYR A 455 25.87 10.27 17.15
CA TYR A 455 24.93 10.53 16.05
C TYR A 455 24.91 12.01 15.63
N VAL A 456 25.00 12.94 16.58
CA VAL A 456 25.12 14.38 16.28
C VAL A 456 26.38 14.65 15.45
N VAL A 457 27.54 14.14 15.90
CA VAL A 457 28.82 14.36 15.21
C VAL A 457 28.87 13.66 13.86
N SER A 458 28.46 12.39 13.78
CA SER A 458 28.62 11.60 12.55
C SER A 458 27.56 11.85 11.48
N ARG A 459 26.32 12.16 11.86
CA ARG A 459 25.15 12.24 10.93
C ARG A 459 24.63 13.66 10.75
N LEU A 460 24.62 14.49 11.79
CA LEU A 460 24.12 15.87 11.68
C LEU A 460 25.21 16.83 11.18
N SER A 461 26.44 16.70 11.69
CA SER A 461 27.56 17.57 11.27
C SER A 461 27.98 17.37 9.81
N ARG A 462 27.71 16.18 9.24
CA ARG A 462 28.01 15.84 7.84
C ARG A 462 27.04 16.46 6.82
N GLY A 463 25.94 17.07 7.27
CA GLY A 463 24.98 17.78 6.41
C GLY A 463 25.56 18.96 5.64
N LYS A 464 26.73 19.48 6.03
CA LYS A 464 27.42 20.59 5.36
C LYS A 464 28.01 20.23 3.97
N ALA A 465 28.30 18.96 3.69
CA ALA A 465 28.95 18.56 2.43
C ALA A 465 27.98 18.36 1.26
N ALA A 466 26.67 18.30 1.50
CA ALA A 466 25.64 18.13 0.46
C ALA A 466 24.88 19.42 0.13
N ALA A 467 25.17 20.53 0.83
CA ALA A 467 24.53 21.83 0.61
C ALA A 467 25.22 22.66 -0.50
N SER A 468 25.95 22.03 -1.40
CA SER A 468 26.43 22.65 -2.64
C SER A 468 25.58 22.17 -3.81
N THR A 469 24.86 23.11 -4.42
CA THR A 469 24.02 23.05 -5.63
C THR A 469 22.52 22.76 -5.41
N ASP A 470 21.72 23.84 -5.51
CA ASP A 470 20.31 23.92 -5.91
C ASP A 470 19.17 23.20 -5.13
N ALA A 471 19.38 22.73 -3.90
CA ALA A 471 18.27 22.25 -3.09
C ALA A 471 17.46 23.42 -2.49
N VAL A 472 16.25 23.61 -3.01
CA VAL A 472 15.12 24.38 -2.44
C VAL A 472 15.18 24.38 -0.91
N ALA A 473 14.96 25.55 -0.30
CA ALA A 473 14.98 25.82 1.14
C ALA A 473 14.04 24.90 1.96
N ILE A 474 14.41 23.62 2.13
CA ILE A 474 13.79 22.71 3.07
C ILE A 474 14.36 23.08 4.42
N SER A 475 13.56 23.77 5.23
CA SER A 475 13.92 24.07 6.61
C SER A 475 14.06 22.75 7.38
N ASP A 476 15.29 22.32 7.62
CA ASP A 476 15.60 21.19 8.48
C ASP A 476 15.25 21.57 9.92
N THR A 477 14.03 21.23 10.37
CA THR A 477 13.54 21.57 11.71
C THR A 477 13.96 20.57 12.78
N TRP A 478 14.45 19.39 12.39
CA TRP A 478 14.72 18.28 13.31
C TRP A 478 16.19 18.24 13.75
N SER A 479 17.13 18.48 12.83
CA SER A 479 18.56 18.36 13.14
C SER A 479 19.02 19.34 14.22
N TRP A 480 18.64 20.62 14.14
CA TRP A 480 19.06 21.61 15.12
C TRP A 480 18.41 21.36 16.49
N ALA A 481 17.14 20.94 16.51
CA ALA A 481 16.41 20.67 17.74
C ALA A 481 16.99 19.47 18.48
N ALA A 482 17.33 18.39 17.77
CA ALA A 482 17.99 17.22 18.34
C ALA A 482 19.39 17.56 18.88
N ALA A 483 20.18 18.34 18.13
CA ALA A 483 21.51 18.79 18.57
C ALA A 483 21.42 19.71 19.81
N LEU A 484 20.40 20.58 19.87
CA LEU A 484 20.13 21.43 21.03
C LEU A 484 19.78 20.59 22.26
N LYS A 485 18.88 19.61 22.12
CA LYS A 485 18.51 18.69 23.22
C LYS A 485 19.72 17.93 23.75
N ALA A 486 20.59 17.44 22.87
CA ALA A 486 21.85 16.81 23.26
C ALA A 486 22.76 17.80 24.02
N GLY A 487 22.94 19.02 23.52
CA GLY A 487 23.75 20.05 24.19
C GLY A 487 23.20 20.51 25.54
N GLN A 488 21.89 20.42 25.75
CA GLN A 488 21.21 20.75 27.01
C GLN A 488 21.20 19.59 28.01
N TYR A 489 21.59 18.39 27.60
CA TYR A 489 21.61 17.22 28.46
C TYR A 489 22.57 17.40 29.64
N ILE A 490 22.12 17.05 30.84
CA ILE A 490 22.92 17.10 32.07
C ILE A 490 23.03 15.66 32.57
N ARG A 491 24.26 15.18 32.79
CA ARG A 491 24.48 13.86 33.37
C ARG A 491 23.87 13.79 34.76
N THR A 492 23.20 12.67 35.01
CA THR A 492 22.67 12.29 36.32
C THR A 492 23.41 11.04 36.80
N GLU A 493 23.17 10.63 38.04
CA GLU A 493 23.71 9.37 38.59
C GLU A 493 23.32 8.12 37.78
N ARG A 494 22.27 8.22 36.95
CA ARG A 494 21.78 7.15 36.07
C ARG A 494 22.45 7.12 34.70
N SER A 495 23.19 8.18 34.36
CA SER A 495 23.86 8.29 33.06
C SER A 495 24.95 7.24 32.88
N GLN A 496 24.99 6.65 31.69
CA GLN A 496 26.03 5.69 31.34
C GLN A 496 27.40 6.38 31.39
N GLN A 497 28.35 5.75 32.09
CA GLN A 497 29.70 6.28 32.20
C GLN A 497 30.45 6.12 30.86
N PRO A 498 31.35 7.06 30.52
CA PRO A 498 32.17 6.96 29.32
C PRO A 498 32.99 5.67 29.33
N THR A 499 32.83 4.82 28.30
CA THR A 499 33.52 3.52 28.20
C THR A 499 34.97 3.63 27.76
N HIS A 500 35.39 4.78 27.22
CA HIS A 500 36.75 5.04 26.76
C HIS A 500 37.19 6.40 27.29
N LEU A 501 38.42 6.53 27.81
CA LEU A 501 39.07 7.83 27.99
C LEU A 501 39.59 8.29 26.62
N GLY A 502 38.94 9.28 26.02
CA GLY A 502 39.46 9.99 24.86
C GLY A 502 40.62 10.92 25.26
N THR A 503 41.42 11.33 24.30
CA THR A 503 42.70 12.05 24.48
C THR A 503 42.59 13.51 24.93
N ALA A 504 41.44 13.98 25.42
CA ALA A 504 41.19 15.42 25.67
C ALA A 504 41.27 15.82 27.15
N SER A 505 40.74 15.02 28.07
CA SER A 505 40.87 15.22 29.53
C SER A 505 40.61 13.90 30.27
N GLY A 506 41.32 13.67 31.37
CA GLY A 506 41.08 12.55 32.28
C GLY A 506 39.80 12.71 33.10
N ASN A 507 39.26 13.94 33.18
CA ASN A 507 38.07 14.26 33.95
C ASN A 507 36.79 14.05 33.10
N PRO A 508 35.88 13.16 33.52
CA PRO A 508 34.67 12.84 32.77
C PRO A 508 33.67 14.01 32.68
N GLU A 509 33.70 14.98 33.60
CA GLU A 509 32.84 16.16 33.59
C GLU A 509 33.28 17.18 32.56
N ILE A 510 34.58 17.46 32.51
CA ILE A 510 35.18 18.39 31.53
C ILE A 510 34.93 17.88 30.12
N ARG A 511 35.19 16.58 29.88
CA ARG A 511 34.88 15.96 28.59
C ARG A 511 33.40 16.09 28.22
N HIS A 512 32.49 15.87 29.17
CA HIS A 512 31.06 15.99 28.88
C HIS A 512 30.67 17.42 28.51
N LEU A 513 31.24 18.43 29.18
CA LEU A 513 31.02 19.83 28.85
C LEU A 513 31.57 20.19 27.46
N GLU A 514 32.74 19.67 27.07
CA GLU A 514 33.29 19.79 25.72
C GLU A 514 32.34 19.19 24.67
N GLN A 515 31.90 17.94 24.87
CA GLN A 515 30.97 17.25 23.98
C GLN A 515 29.64 18.02 23.84
N ARG A 516 29.14 18.61 24.93
CA ARG A 516 27.94 19.47 24.90
C ARG A 516 28.15 20.74 24.08
N ILE A 517 29.29 21.41 24.24
CA ILE A 517 29.64 22.59 23.45
C ILE A 517 29.69 22.24 21.96
N GLU A 518 30.24 21.08 21.58
CA GLU A 518 30.25 20.61 20.19
C GLU A 518 28.83 20.35 19.64
N CYS A 519 27.94 19.74 20.44
CA CYS A 519 26.53 19.57 20.06
C CYS A 519 25.83 20.93 19.86
N LEU A 520 26.05 21.89 20.77
CA LEU A 520 25.48 23.24 20.66
C LEU A 520 26.05 24.01 19.46
N ALA A 521 27.35 23.85 19.15
CA ALA A 521 27.95 24.42 17.94
C ALA A 521 27.31 23.85 16.66
N THR A 522 27.04 22.54 16.66
CA THR A 522 26.30 21.88 15.56
C THR A 522 24.87 22.44 15.45
N ALA A 523 24.19 22.68 16.58
CA ALA A 523 22.86 23.27 16.61
C ALA A 523 22.85 24.71 16.05
N ILE A 524 23.84 25.55 16.43
CA ILE A 524 24.00 26.92 15.91
C ILE A 524 24.12 26.92 14.38
N CYS A 525 24.87 25.98 13.83
CA CYS A 525 25.10 25.89 12.39
C CYS A 525 23.84 25.48 11.60
N ALA A 526 22.91 24.77 12.22
CA ALA A 526 21.73 24.20 11.55
C ALA A 526 20.43 24.96 11.85
N ALA A 527 20.40 25.77 12.91
CA ALA A 527 19.20 26.43 13.37
C ALA A 527 18.76 27.61 12.49
N PRO A 528 17.44 27.85 12.37
CA PRO A 528 16.94 29.07 11.76
C PRO A 528 17.28 30.30 12.63
N PRO A 529 17.37 31.51 12.03
CA PRO A 529 17.72 32.73 12.77
C PRO A 529 16.86 33.03 14.00
N ALA A 530 15.59 32.62 13.99
CA ALA A 530 14.65 32.84 15.09
C ALA A 530 15.04 32.10 16.39
N GLU A 531 15.64 30.92 16.28
CA GLU A 531 15.94 30.04 17.42
C GLU A 531 17.37 30.23 17.95
N LEU A 532 18.20 30.99 17.23
CA LEU A 532 19.62 31.16 17.54
C LEU A 532 19.85 31.77 18.92
N HIS A 533 18.97 32.66 19.38
CA HIS A 533 19.10 33.31 20.70
C HIS A 533 19.05 32.28 21.85
N GLN A 534 18.13 31.31 21.78
CA GLN A 534 18.00 30.27 22.80
C GLN A 534 19.23 29.35 22.82
N ILE A 535 19.74 29.01 21.64
CA ILE A 535 20.91 28.13 21.50
C ILE A 535 22.16 28.84 22.03
N LEU A 536 22.39 30.11 21.67
CA LEU A 536 23.52 30.90 22.14
C LEU A 536 23.52 31.10 23.67
N LYS A 537 22.35 31.25 24.28
CA LYS A 537 22.22 31.31 25.75
C LYS A 537 22.68 30.00 26.39
N SER A 538 22.29 28.87 25.82
CA SER A 538 22.69 27.54 26.29
C SER A 538 24.20 27.32 26.09
N PHE A 539 24.74 27.78 24.95
CA PHE A 539 26.16 27.70 24.59
C PHE A 539 27.03 28.48 25.60
N ARG A 540 26.74 29.76 25.83
CA ARG A 540 27.50 30.60 26.77
C ARG A 540 27.48 30.04 28.19
N ARG A 541 26.33 29.54 28.65
CA ARG A 541 26.23 28.91 29.96
C ARG A 541 27.12 27.66 30.06
N CYS A 542 27.19 26.87 28.99
CA CYS A 542 28.03 25.67 28.95
C CYS A 542 29.53 26.02 28.90
N GLU A 543 29.89 27.09 28.20
CA GLU A 543 31.24 27.65 28.14
C GLU A 543 31.70 28.15 29.52
N GLU A 544 30.88 28.92 30.23
CA GLU A 544 31.16 29.37 31.59
C GLU A 544 31.33 28.20 32.58
N GLN A 545 30.53 27.14 32.42
CA GLN A 545 30.64 25.91 33.21
C GLN A 545 31.96 25.19 32.92
N LEU A 546 32.36 25.07 31.65
CA LEU A 546 33.63 24.47 31.26
C LEU A 546 34.81 25.26 31.82
N ASP A 547 34.79 26.58 31.67
CA ASP A 547 35.84 27.46 32.21
C ASP A 547 35.94 27.37 33.74
N SER A 548 34.83 27.18 34.44
CA SER A 548 34.83 26.97 35.89
C SER A 548 35.43 25.61 36.25
N ALA A 549 35.03 24.55 35.55
CA ALA A 549 35.52 23.18 35.80
C ALA A 549 37.04 23.05 35.53
N ILE A 550 37.54 23.65 34.45
CA ILE A 550 38.98 23.66 34.14
C ILE A 550 39.77 24.44 35.21
N ARG A 551 39.24 25.57 35.68
CA ARG A 551 39.89 26.35 36.76
C ARG A 551 39.89 25.59 38.09
N GLU A 552 38.82 24.87 38.39
CA GLU A 552 38.73 24.03 39.59
C GLU A 552 39.69 22.84 39.51
N GLU A 553 39.80 22.18 38.35
CA GLU A 553 40.78 21.12 38.12
C GLU A 553 42.21 21.64 38.28
N ALA A 554 42.55 22.76 37.64
CA ALA A 554 43.86 23.38 37.80
C ALA A 554 44.14 23.82 39.25
N ALA A 555 43.15 24.36 39.96
CA ALA A 555 43.28 24.69 41.37
C ALA A 555 43.52 23.44 42.23
N ASN A 556 42.78 22.37 41.97
CA ASN A 556 42.99 21.09 42.65
C ASN A 556 44.39 20.54 42.36
N GLU A 557 44.85 20.52 41.11
CA GLU A 557 46.22 20.11 40.76
C GLU A 557 47.26 20.92 41.54
N THR A 558 47.12 22.26 41.62
CA THR A 558 48.04 23.08 42.43
C THR A 558 47.98 22.78 43.94
N LEU A 559 46.81 22.39 44.46
CA LEU A 559 46.66 21.93 45.86
C LEU A 559 47.33 20.57 46.09
N TRP A 560 47.23 19.65 45.13
CA TRP A 560 47.92 18.36 45.17
C TRP A 560 49.44 18.54 45.08
N ASP A 561 49.93 19.43 44.22
CA ASP A 561 51.35 19.75 44.09
C ASP A 561 51.93 20.34 45.39
N THR A 562 51.22 21.30 46.00
CA THR A 562 51.64 21.92 47.27
C THR A 562 51.52 20.97 48.47
N ALA A 563 50.52 20.08 48.50
CA ALA A 563 50.41 19.03 49.51
C ALA A 563 51.49 17.95 49.35
N GLY A 564 51.91 17.66 48.11
CA GLY A 564 53.03 16.77 47.80
C GLY A 564 54.40 17.34 48.18
N GLU A 565 54.56 18.67 48.19
CA GLU A 565 55.78 19.34 48.67
C GLU A 565 55.92 19.38 50.21
N LEU A 566 54.81 19.32 50.95
CA LEU A 566 54.77 19.40 52.42
C LEU A 566 54.62 18.04 53.14
N GLY A 567 54.38 16.96 52.40
CA GLY A 567 54.25 15.60 52.93
C GLY A 567 55.51 14.76 52.69
N ALA A 568 56.25 14.48 53.77
CA ALA A 568 57.32 13.47 53.78
C ALA A 568 56.80 12.11 53.27
N LEU A 569 57.08 11.78 52.02
CA LEU A 569 56.99 10.42 51.49
C LEU A 569 57.95 9.53 52.29
N PRO A 570 57.49 8.44 52.96
CA PRO A 570 58.39 7.50 53.60
C PRO A 570 59.05 6.65 52.51
N GLY A 571 60.23 7.07 52.07
CA GLY A 571 60.97 6.37 51.02
C GLY A 571 62.13 7.16 50.40
N ASN A 572 62.64 8.20 51.07
CA ASN A 572 63.84 8.90 50.62
C ASN A 572 65.06 8.03 50.94
N PHE A 573 65.51 7.23 49.98
CA PHE A 573 66.79 6.50 50.08
C PHE A 573 67.94 7.50 49.98
N ASP A 574 68.81 7.47 50.98
CA ASP A 574 70.07 8.22 51.04
C ASP A 574 70.90 8.03 49.77
N VAL A 575 71.42 9.15 49.25
CA VAL A 575 72.47 9.15 48.24
C VAL A 575 73.81 9.21 48.95
N PRO A 576 74.72 8.24 48.73
CA PRO A 576 76.14 8.50 48.85
C PRO A 576 76.88 8.30 47.52
N GLU A 577 77.73 9.29 47.25
CA GLU A 577 79.01 9.33 46.52
C GLU A 577 79.30 8.45 45.28
N GLN A 578 80.00 9.12 44.35
CA GLN A 578 80.48 8.66 43.05
C GLN A 578 81.59 7.59 43.12
N ARG A 579 81.53 6.57 42.25
CA ARG A 579 82.62 6.13 41.34
C ARG A 579 82.16 5.07 40.30
N PRO A 580 82.88 4.93 39.16
CA PRO A 580 82.33 4.44 37.90
C PRO A 580 82.57 2.94 37.65
N THR A 581 81.69 2.25 36.91
CA THR A 581 81.99 1.25 35.86
C THR A 581 80.72 0.55 35.30
N GLN A 582 80.42 0.82 34.02
CA GLN A 582 79.84 -0.07 32.97
C GLN A 582 78.38 -0.67 33.05
N PRO A 583 77.77 -1.04 31.90
CA PRO A 583 76.32 -0.90 31.57
C PRO A 583 75.58 -2.27 31.42
N PRO A 584 74.40 -2.43 30.74
CA PRO A 584 73.16 -1.64 30.57
C PRO A 584 71.86 -2.43 30.92
N ARG A 585 70.72 -1.73 31.13
CA ARG A 585 69.39 -1.93 30.47
C ARG A 585 68.19 -1.49 31.34
N ASN A 586 67.41 -0.58 30.75
CA ASN A 586 65.96 -0.42 30.79
C ASN A 586 65.23 -0.28 32.14
N ALA A 587 64.92 0.97 32.53
CA ALA A 587 63.60 1.35 33.07
C ALA A 587 63.45 2.89 33.17
N THR A 588 62.58 3.42 32.31
CA THR A 588 61.58 4.48 32.54
C THR A 588 61.96 5.78 33.26
N ALA A 589 61.95 6.83 32.44
CA ALA A 589 62.08 8.26 32.68
C ALA A 589 61.16 8.85 33.77
N SER A 590 61.73 9.19 34.93
CA SER A 590 61.17 10.18 35.86
C SER A 590 62.19 11.24 36.32
N THR A 591 63.32 11.39 35.62
CA THR A 591 64.45 12.25 36.04
C THR A 591 64.92 13.24 34.97
N VAL A 592 64.02 13.73 34.11
CA VAL A 592 64.32 14.79 33.12
C VAL A 592 63.57 16.11 33.39
N ALA A 593 62.68 16.20 34.40
CA ALA A 593 61.88 17.40 34.65
C ALA A 593 62.53 18.43 35.59
N ARG A 594 63.86 18.53 35.66
CA ARG A 594 64.55 19.51 36.54
C ARG A 594 65.67 20.32 35.88
N GLN A 595 65.75 20.34 34.55
CA GLN A 595 66.61 21.29 33.84
C GLN A 595 65.81 22.08 32.81
N VAL A 596 66.18 23.35 32.72
CA VAL A 596 65.60 24.45 31.97
C VAL A 596 65.34 24.11 30.49
N GLU A 597 64.31 24.79 29.95
CA GLU A 597 63.95 25.00 28.54
C GLU A 597 62.86 24.13 27.88
N GLU A 598 61.77 24.83 27.53
CA GLU A 598 61.14 24.82 26.20
C GLU A 598 60.24 23.63 25.83
N ALA A 599 59.04 23.62 26.42
CA ALA A 599 57.86 23.07 25.75
C ALA A 599 57.36 24.07 24.68
N PRO A 600 56.94 23.63 23.49
CA PRO A 600 56.49 24.52 22.42
C PRO A 600 55.24 25.28 22.87
N MET A 601 55.33 26.61 22.93
CA MET A 601 54.23 27.51 23.26
C MET A 601 52.95 27.14 22.51
N SER A 602 51.84 27.03 23.23
CA SER A 602 50.50 26.83 22.68
C SER A 602 50.09 28.05 21.82
N LEU A 603 49.40 27.79 20.70
CA LEU A 603 48.99 28.80 19.73
C LEU A 603 48.06 29.87 20.35
N PHE A 604 47.36 29.55 21.43
CA PHE A 604 46.50 30.48 22.16
C PHE A 604 47.28 31.41 23.13
N ASP A 605 48.46 31.00 23.62
CA ASP A 605 49.26 31.81 24.54
C ASP A 605 49.97 32.96 23.82
N LEU A 606 50.38 32.77 22.55
CA LEU A 606 50.89 33.84 21.70
C LEU A 606 49.81 34.87 21.32
N SER A 607 48.55 34.44 21.18
CA SER A 607 47.41 35.33 20.93
C SER A 607 47.04 36.18 22.16
N ARG A 608 47.16 35.61 23.37
CA ARG A 608 46.95 36.34 24.63
C ARG A 608 48.09 37.30 24.95
N ALA A 609 49.34 36.94 24.63
CA ALA A 609 50.48 37.83 24.79
C ALA A 609 50.42 39.05 23.84
N THR A 610 50.00 38.84 22.58
CA THR A 610 49.84 39.94 21.60
C THR A 610 48.63 40.83 21.90
N ALA A 611 47.50 40.28 22.37
CA ALA A 611 46.32 41.06 22.75
C ALA A 611 46.58 42.00 23.95
N ARG A 612 47.43 41.59 24.91
CA ARG A 612 47.80 42.43 26.06
C ARG A 612 48.77 43.56 25.71
N ILE A 613 49.58 43.39 24.65
CA ILE A 613 50.49 44.44 24.15
C ILE A 613 49.71 45.45 23.30
N ALA A 614 48.68 45.02 22.55
CA ALA A 614 47.83 45.89 21.75
C ALA A 614 46.96 46.86 22.58
N GLN A 615 46.54 46.47 23.78
CA GLN A 615 45.74 47.34 24.67
C GLN A 615 46.57 48.46 25.34
N ARG A 616 47.91 48.40 25.29
CA ARG A 616 48.79 49.35 25.98
C ARG A 616 49.33 50.48 25.09
N ASN A 617 49.03 50.46 23.78
CA ASN A 617 49.53 51.44 22.79
C ASN A 617 48.44 52.34 22.16
N ILE A 618 47.23 52.43 22.74
CA ILE A 618 46.10 53.21 22.16
C ILE A 618 46.09 54.69 22.61
N THR A 619 47.18 55.20 23.20
CA THR A 619 47.29 56.64 23.52
C THR A 619 48.54 57.26 22.93
N THR A 620 48.78 57.09 21.63
CA THR A 620 49.65 57.97 20.84
C THR A 620 49.33 57.80 19.36
N MET A 621 49.16 58.93 18.66
CA MET A 621 49.10 59.09 17.19
C MET A 621 47.70 59.04 16.54
N SER A 622 46.92 60.11 16.80
CA SER A 622 46.31 60.85 15.69
C SER A 622 47.39 61.22 14.67
N SER A 623 47.20 60.88 13.40
CA SER A 623 47.80 61.52 12.20
C SER A 623 47.98 60.48 11.09
N LEU A 624 47.03 60.38 10.16
CA LEU A 624 47.25 60.55 8.71
C LEU A 624 46.11 59.93 7.88
N GLN A 625 45.45 60.83 7.14
CA GLN A 625 44.63 60.59 5.97
C GLN A 625 45.49 60.06 4.80
N GLY A 626 44.90 59.29 3.88
CA GLY A 626 45.41 59.19 2.51
C GLY A 626 45.18 57.85 1.80
N ILE A 627 44.43 57.91 0.70
CA ILE A 627 43.85 56.85 -0.16
C ILE A 627 44.92 56.17 -1.09
N PRO A 628 44.60 55.33 -2.11
CA PRO A 628 44.84 53.87 -2.13
C PRO A 628 45.67 53.34 -3.34
N ALA A 629 45.71 52.00 -3.46
CA ALA A 629 45.83 51.17 -4.67
C ALA A 629 47.16 51.16 -5.46
N THR A 630 47.75 49.98 -5.64
CA THR A 630 47.69 49.22 -6.91
C THR A 630 48.54 47.95 -6.85
N ALA A 631 48.03 46.93 -7.52
CA ALA A 631 48.62 45.61 -7.66
C ALA A 631 49.78 45.61 -8.67
N SER A 632 50.80 44.80 -8.40
CA SER A 632 51.69 44.29 -9.44
C SER A 632 52.32 42.98 -9.00
N SER A 633 51.96 41.94 -9.74
CA SER A 633 52.47 40.57 -9.71
C SER A 633 53.88 40.53 -10.30
N ALA A 634 54.84 39.93 -9.58
CA ALA A 634 56.16 39.58 -10.12
C ALA A 634 56.51 38.15 -9.71
N THR A 635 56.53 37.27 -10.71
CA THR A 635 57.08 35.91 -10.70
C THR A 635 58.60 35.95 -10.67
N ALA A 636 59.21 35.28 -9.70
CA ALA A 636 60.60 34.85 -9.75
C ALA A 636 60.72 33.42 -9.22
N SER A 637 61.22 32.56 -10.11
CA SER A 637 61.58 31.16 -9.93
C SER A 637 62.90 31.00 -9.19
N GLN A 638 62.98 30.12 -8.18
CA GLN A 638 64.12 29.22 -8.01
C GLN A 638 63.89 28.13 -6.94
N GLU A 639 64.11 26.90 -7.41
CA GLU A 639 64.80 25.76 -6.78
C GLU A 639 64.29 25.15 -5.46
N GLN A 640 63.95 23.86 -5.62
CA GLN A 640 63.52 22.89 -4.63
C GLN A 640 64.61 22.59 -3.60
N LEU A 641 64.26 22.83 -2.33
CA LEU A 641 64.71 22.01 -1.20
C LEU A 641 63.45 21.42 -0.57
N GLU A 642 63.26 20.12 -0.72
CA GLU A 642 62.12 19.37 -0.22
C GLU A 642 62.04 19.42 1.31
N ILE A 643 61.10 20.18 1.84
CA ILE A 643 60.62 20.06 3.22
C ILE A 643 59.13 19.74 3.14
N ARG A 644 58.77 18.52 3.57
CA ARG A 644 57.39 18.04 3.65
C ARG A 644 56.56 18.94 4.58
N THR A 645 55.77 19.83 3.99
CA THR A 645 54.79 20.64 4.71
C THR A 645 53.55 19.79 5.04
N ARG A 646 53.13 19.81 6.32
CA ARG A 646 51.96 19.06 6.82
C ARG A 646 50.67 19.81 6.46
N LYS A 647 49.61 19.06 6.14
CA LYS A 647 48.24 19.53 5.80
C LYS A 647 47.59 20.55 6.75
N ARG A 648 48.20 20.83 7.91
CA ARG A 648 47.77 21.86 8.86
C ARG A 648 47.97 23.29 8.33
N ASP A 649 49.02 23.53 7.56
CA ASP A 649 49.34 24.91 7.12
C ASP A 649 48.54 25.36 5.89
N GLN A 650 47.97 24.42 5.11
CA GLN A 650 47.04 24.73 4.02
C GLN A 650 45.64 25.15 4.53
N LEU A 651 45.22 24.66 5.71
CA LEU A 651 43.95 25.05 6.34
C LEU A 651 44.03 26.42 7.03
N ARG A 652 45.23 26.82 7.46
CA ARG A 652 45.47 28.14 8.05
C ARG A 652 45.26 29.25 7.02
N GLU A 653 45.72 29.08 5.79
CA GLU A 653 45.64 30.12 4.74
C GLU A 653 44.21 30.28 4.17
N ALA A 654 43.41 29.20 4.12
CA ALA A 654 42.01 29.25 3.70
C ALA A 654 41.06 29.83 4.77
N ALA A 655 41.35 29.62 6.05
CA ALA A 655 40.51 30.08 7.17
C ALA A 655 40.81 31.52 7.62
N THR A 656 42.05 32.01 7.46
CA THR A 656 42.39 33.41 7.78
C THR A 656 42.04 34.38 6.66
N GLY A 657 41.97 33.92 5.40
CA GLY A 657 41.60 34.75 4.24
C GLY A 657 40.11 35.11 4.14
N THR A 658 39.22 34.40 4.83
CA THR A 658 37.75 34.59 4.70
C THR A 658 37.10 35.28 5.91
N LEU A 659 37.72 35.26 7.09
CA LEU A 659 37.16 35.89 8.30
C LEU A 659 37.52 37.38 8.46
N VAL A 660 38.52 37.88 7.74
CA VAL A 660 38.90 39.31 7.76
C VAL A 660 38.11 40.14 6.72
N SER A 661 37.37 39.51 5.80
CA SER A 661 36.58 40.22 4.77
C SER A 661 35.08 40.38 5.12
N GLY A 662 34.55 39.64 6.11
CA GLY A 662 33.10 39.47 6.29
C GLY A 662 32.40 40.32 7.37
N VAL A 663 33.12 41.07 8.20
CA VAL A 663 32.54 41.72 9.41
C VAL A 663 32.41 43.26 9.27
N GLY A 664 32.72 43.82 8.09
CA GLY A 664 32.76 45.27 7.85
C GLY A 664 31.43 45.96 7.50
N TRP A 665 30.31 45.25 7.31
CA TRP A 665 29.06 45.87 6.80
C TRP A 665 27.90 45.89 7.79
N LEU A 666 28.06 45.40 9.03
CA LEU A 666 26.93 45.19 9.95
C LEU A 666 26.98 46.03 11.24
N ILE A 667 27.57 47.23 11.22
CA ILE A 667 27.40 48.23 12.30
C ILE A 667 27.18 49.63 11.67
N GLY A 668 25.90 49.91 11.43
CA GLY A 668 25.18 51.20 11.33
C GLY A 668 25.86 52.52 10.97
N ALA A 669 25.41 53.12 9.86
CA ALA A 669 25.23 54.57 9.71
C ALA A 669 23.83 54.85 9.13
N ASN A 670 23.03 55.65 9.83
CA ASN A 670 21.67 56.07 9.44
C ASN A 670 21.68 57.42 8.71
N VAL A 671 20.93 57.47 7.59
CA VAL A 671 20.01 58.53 7.07
C VAL A 671 20.51 59.95 6.74
N SER A 672 20.43 60.31 5.44
CA SER A 672 19.91 61.57 4.84
C SER A 672 20.08 61.44 3.31
N GLY A 673 19.10 61.57 2.39
CA GLY A 673 18.13 62.63 2.13
C GLY A 673 18.38 63.20 0.70
N GLY A 674 17.34 63.27 -0.15
CA GLY A 674 17.35 63.93 -1.49
C GLY A 674 17.03 62.97 -2.65
N SER A 675 15.86 63.08 -3.32
CA SER A 675 15.65 63.82 -4.60
C SER A 675 16.66 63.38 -5.67
N GLU A 676 16.30 62.69 -6.75
CA GLU A 676 15.20 62.82 -7.71
C GLU A 676 14.75 61.44 -8.25
#